data_AF-A0A0D8J4C0-F1
#
_entry.id   AF-A0A0D8J4C0-F1
#
_cell.length_a   1.000
_cell.length_b   1.000
_cell.length_c   1.000
_cell.angle_alpha   90.00
_cell.angle_beta   90.00
_cell.angle_gamma   90.00
#
_symmetry.space_group_name_H-M   'P 1'
#
loop_
_entity.id
_entity.type
_entity.pdbx_description
1 polymer ?
#
loop_
_entity_poly.entity_id
_entity_poly.type
_entity_poly.pdbx_seq_one_letter_code
_entity_poly.pdbx_strand_id
1 'polypeptide(L)'
;MKVTILLFVLLLITPSFGMAAINGKEKKAKTKKPNIIFILTDDQRYNALGYAGNKLATTPEMDKLAESGVYFKNSVVTTPICSASRASIFSGLHERTHKYTFQTGDIRAEYMEVAYPKLLKEAGYYTGFFGKYGVKYSKKEKHFDVFEDYDRNNRYKDYRGYYYKTLGNDTVHLTRYTGQKALDFLDDVPANKPFSLSLCFSAPHAHDGAPLQYFWQEEPGKLYQNMDMPEPELADDKYFYALPKIVRDGFNRLRWTWRNDTPEKYQHSTKGYYRMIYGVDLEIAKIRKKLEEKGLAENTVIILLGDNGFFLGERQISGKWLMYDNSIRTPLIIYDPRVNKHRDIEDMALNIDVPATILDLAGVDIPETYQGKSLVPVINGKEKSIGRDTVLIEHLWEFENIPPSEGIRTNEWKYLRYVNDKSLEELYNLKDDPKETNNLAANPEYKDVLLELRAKNDELGQRYADPFSGIPTGLTVEYIRKPENVKINDSKPEFSWIVPKEAVLQKAYQVLVSSSRELAEKNIGDVWNSGQVRSNKSSDVELEGERLNPNTSYFWKVRIFDKDNRISEYSEIQEFKTGSFEGDITSQNFFQVEKIKPVDSKQLADGTYFIDFGKHAFGTIELNYMPKKAETLTVRLGEKLLDGRIDQNPGGTIRYAEVQLEVRPEKSSYLVELVPDKRNTNELAVTMPDSFPVILPFRYAEIVGAGKNFEPGMATQLAYFNYFDYNTSAFSSSDTILNQVWNMCKYSMKATTFAGYYVDGDRERIPYEADAYLNQLSHYSVDNEYAIARKTIEFFFESKPTWPTEWQMHVAMMMYQDYMYTGNTELIEKYYERLKIKTLMVLEVEDGFISTESPNHNVELIKQLGFRDTTNRLRDIVDWPPKADNFGGKGPIPGERDGYVFKRINTVVNGFYYHNMKIMAEFAKLLDKPSEALDFEFRAARVKKAINEQLFDQDRGVYVDGVGTEHASLHANMILLAFDVVPDSHKQSVVDYVKTRGMACSVYGAQYLMEALYKAGEADYALDLMTATHDRSWYNMIKIGATITLEAWDMKYKSNADWNHAWGAAPANIIPRGMWGIQPDTPGFGVVEIKPQMGKLKNSSIKVPTIKGEIKADYNKMNARMSTYSIELPANMIGEFSVKLSSEDVVTLNGKTVNPVFGSIRLNPGVNNIAIQVNSF
;
A
#
# COMPACT_ATOMS: atom_id res chain seq x y z
N MET A 1 -18.87 -6.18 -28.20
CA MET A 1 -18.54 -7.10 -29.32
C MET A 1 -18.34 -8.48 -28.71
N LYS A 2 -19.16 -9.47 -29.12
CA LYS A 2 -19.21 -10.83 -28.54
C LYS A 2 -17.93 -11.60 -28.91
N VAL A 3 -17.33 -12.32 -27.96
CA VAL A 3 -16.33 -13.35 -28.23
C VAL A 3 -16.82 -14.69 -27.66
N THR A 4 -16.84 -15.66 -28.55
CA THR A 4 -17.47 -16.98 -28.44
C THR A 4 -16.44 -18.02 -27.98
N ILE A 5 -16.88 -18.92 -27.08
CA ILE A 5 -16.14 -20.09 -26.56
C ILE A 5 -16.19 -21.22 -27.60
N LEU A 6 -15.07 -21.90 -27.86
CA LEU A 6 -15.01 -23.11 -28.69
C LEU A 6 -14.51 -24.31 -27.84
N LEU A 7 -15.37 -25.33 -27.72
CA LEU A 7 -15.05 -26.69 -27.24
C LEU A 7 -14.37 -27.48 -28.37
N PHE A 8 -13.38 -28.33 -28.01
CA PHE A 8 -12.85 -29.37 -28.90
C PHE A 8 -13.16 -30.77 -28.33
N VAL A 9 -13.83 -31.58 -29.15
CA VAL A 9 -14.11 -33.01 -28.97
C VAL A 9 -13.07 -33.76 -29.81
N LEU A 10 -12.47 -34.84 -29.29
CA LEU A 10 -11.69 -35.78 -30.10
C LEU A 10 -12.12 -37.23 -29.85
N LEU A 11 -12.45 -37.89 -30.97
CA LEU A 11 -12.91 -39.27 -31.10
C LEU A 11 -11.77 -40.29 -30.94
N LEU A 12 -12.11 -41.41 -30.29
CA LEU A 12 -11.39 -42.68 -30.28
C LEU A 12 -11.70 -43.48 -31.55
N ILE A 13 -10.67 -43.93 -32.28
CA ILE A 13 -10.76 -45.08 -33.19
C ILE A 13 -9.50 -45.94 -33.02
N THR A 14 -9.69 -47.17 -32.55
CA THR A 14 -8.74 -48.29 -32.57
C THR A 14 -8.73 -48.98 -33.94
N PRO A 15 -7.62 -49.62 -34.33
CA PRO A 15 -7.72 -51.06 -34.56
C PRO A 15 -6.54 -51.88 -34.01
N SER A 16 -6.85 -53.12 -33.64
CA SER A 16 -5.92 -54.18 -33.21
C SER A 16 -5.43 -55.01 -34.40
N PHE A 17 -4.15 -55.40 -34.39
CA PHE A 17 -3.52 -56.63 -34.92
C PHE A 17 -2.02 -56.47 -34.55
N GLY A 18 -1.25 -57.39 -33.99
CA GLY A 18 -1.24 -58.84 -33.88
C GLY A 18 0.23 -59.19 -33.59
N MET A 19 0.50 -60.04 -32.60
CA MET A 19 1.86 -60.40 -32.14
C MET A 19 2.72 -61.04 -33.24
N ALA A 20 3.97 -60.56 -33.36
CA ALA A 20 5.11 -61.38 -33.73
C ALA A 20 6.28 -61.03 -32.80
N ALA A 21 6.51 -61.89 -31.81
CA ALA A 21 7.60 -61.77 -30.86
C ALA A 21 8.93 -62.08 -31.56
N ILE A 22 9.73 -61.05 -31.83
CA ILE A 22 11.18 -61.19 -32.04
C ILE A 22 11.82 -60.84 -30.70
N ASN A 23 12.28 -61.88 -30.02
CA ASN A 23 12.89 -61.82 -28.69
C ASN A 23 14.34 -61.32 -28.81
N GLY A 24 14.52 -60.03 -29.12
CA GLY A 24 15.78 -59.32 -28.99
C GLY A 24 15.83 -58.61 -27.64
N LYS A 25 16.28 -59.32 -26.58
CA LYS A 25 16.64 -58.67 -25.32
C LYS A 25 17.92 -57.85 -25.52
N GLU A 26 17.79 -56.64 -26.07
CA GLU A 26 18.77 -55.60 -25.76
C GLU A 26 18.57 -55.22 -24.30
N LYS A 27 19.48 -55.70 -23.44
CA LYS A 27 19.68 -55.14 -22.11
C LYS A 27 20.10 -53.68 -22.30
N LYS A 28 19.16 -52.73 -22.27
CA LYS A 28 19.47 -51.35 -21.89
C LYS A 28 20.10 -51.43 -20.49
N ALA A 29 21.42 -51.28 -20.41
CA ALA A 29 22.11 -51.12 -19.15
C ALA A 29 21.40 -49.99 -18.38
N LYS A 30 20.88 -50.27 -17.18
CA LYS A 30 20.43 -49.23 -16.25
C LYS A 30 21.63 -48.32 -16.01
N THR A 31 21.65 -47.15 -16.64
CA THR A 31 22.65 -46.13 -16.36
C THR A 31 22.55 -45.78 -14.88
N LYS A 32 23.60 -46.10 -14.13
CA LYS A 32 23.67 -45.85 -12.69
C LYS A 32 23.62 -44.33 -12.48
N LYS A 33 22.69 -43.85 -11.65
CA LYS A 33 22.65 -42.43 -11.26
C LYS A 33 24.01 -42.03 -10.65
N PRO A 34 24.61 -40.88 -11.01
CA PRO A 34 25.89 -40.48 -10.44
C PRO A 34 25.74 -40.11 -8.98
N ASN A 35 26.84 -40.25 -8.24
CA ASN A 35 27.03 -39.50 -7.01
C ASN A 35 27.52 -38.09 -7.35
N ILE A 36 27.16 -37.10 -6.54
CA ILE A 36 27.50 -35.70 -6.80
C ILE A 36 28.17 -35.13 -5.55
N ILE A 37 29.36 -34.54 -5.70
CA ILE A 37 30.00 -33.73 -4.68
C ILE A 37 30.06 -32.30 -5.19
N PHE A 38 29.42 -31.38 -4.48
CA PHE A 38 29.49 -29.95 -4.76
C PHE A 38 30.38 -29.27 -3.72
N ILE A 39 31.46 -28.65 -4.18
CA ILE A 39 32.45 -27.96 -3.36
C ILE A 39 32.34 -26.47 -3.63
N LEU A 40 32.12 -25.69 -2.58
CA LEU A 40 32.02 -24.25 -2.63
C LEU A 40 33.03 -23.61 -1.67
N THR A 41 33.89 -22.74 -2.18
CA THR A 41 34.85 -21.95 -1.39
C THR A 41 34.37 -20.51 -1.23
N ASP A 42 34.67 -19.87 -0.09
CA ASP A 42 34.30 -18.48 0.19
C ASP A 42 35.42 -17.53 -0.24
N ASP A 43 35.14 -16.50 -1.04
CA ASP A 43 36.14 -15.51 -1.52
C ASP A 43 37.21 -16.02 -2.51
N GLN A 44 37.05 -17.18 -3.16
CA GLN A 44 38.02 -17.65 -4.16
C GLN A 44 37.82 -16.99 -5.53
N ARG A 45 38.70 -16.04 -5.88
CA ARG A 45 38.75 -15.42 -7.22
C ARG A 45 39.18 -16.39 -8.33
N TYR A 46 38.72 -16.12 -9.55
CA TYR A 46 38.92 -16.98 -10.74
C TYR A 46 40.36 -17.43 -11.02
N ASN A 47 41.35 -16.55 -10.83
CA ASN A 47 42.75 -16.88 -11.08
C ASN A 47 43.50 -17.37 -9.83
N ALA A 48 42.83 -17.64 -8.70
CA ALA A 48 43.46 -18.29 -7.55
C ALA A 48 43.50 -19.82 -7.74
N LEU A 49 44.01 -20.24 -8.90
CA LEU A 49 44.09 -21.60 -9.40
C LEU A 49 45.33 -21.70 -10.32
N GLY A 50 46.16 -22.73 -10.14
CA GLY A 50 47.36 -22.96 -10.96
C GLY A 50 47.02 -23.20 -12.43
N TYR A 51 45.99 -24.00 -12.70
CA TYR A 51 45.47 -24.28 -14.04
C TYR A 51 45.02 -23.03 -14.81
N ALA A 52 44.56 -21.99 -14.10
CA ALA A 52 44.21 -20.69 -14.69
C ALA A 52 45.43 -19.84 -15.09
N GLY A 53 46.65 -20.38 -14.98
CA GLY A 53 47.91 -19.73 -15.34
C GLY A 53 48.56 -18.91 -14.21
N ASN A 54 48.00 -18.94 -13.00
CA ASN A 54 48.57 -18.21 -11.86
C ASN A 54 49.68 -19.01 -11.17
N LYS A 55 50.93 -18.62 -11.43
CA LYS A 55 52.13 -19.26 -10.86
C LYS A 55 52.27 -19.11 -9.34
N LEU A 56 51.52 -18.21 -8.71
CA LEU A 56 51.53 -18.02 -7.25
C LEU A 56 50.59 -18.99 -6.54
N ALA A 57 49.51 -19.43 -7.20
CA ALA A 57 48.54 -20.35 -6.62
C ALA A 57 49.12 -21.78 -6.64
N THR A 58 49.09 -22.47 -5.50
CA THR A 58 49.46 -23.88 -5.40
C THR A 58 48.18 -24.68 -5.15
N THR A 59 47.66 -25.33 -6.19
CA THR A 59 46.37 -26.05 -6.16
C THR A 59 46.43 -27.37 -6.94
N PRO A 60 47.39 -28.27 -6.65
CA PRO A 60 47.65 -29.44 -7.48
C PRO A 60 46.45 -30.37 -7.67
N GLU A 61 45.53 -30.49 -6.71
CA GLU A 61 44.36 -31.35 -6.87
C GLU A 61 43.24 -30.68 -7.66
N MET A 62 42.97 -29.39 -7.43
CA MET A 62 42.03 -28.62 -8.25
C MET A 62 42.53 -28.54 -9.70
N ASP A 63 43.84 -28.39 -9.91
CA ASP A 63 44.46 -28.37 -11.25
C ASP A 63 44.24 -29.71 -11.97
N LYS A 64 44.46 -30.84 -11.29
CA LYS A 64 44.14 -32.17 -11.84
C LYS A 64 42.66 -32.33 -12.19
N LEU A 65 41.75 -31.80 -11.37
CA LEU A 65 40.30 -31.83 -11.66
C LEU A 65 39.97 -31.02 -12.92
N ALA A 66 40.65 -29.89 -13.14
CA ALA A 66 40.48 -29.09 -14.35
C ALA A 66 41.08 -29.79 -15.59
N GLU A 67 42.29 -30.32 -15.49
CA GLU A 67 43.01 -31.05 -16.56
C GLU A 67 42.26 -32.30 -17.05
N SER A 68 41.53 -32.97 -16.15
CA SER A 68 40.78 -34.18 -16.46
C SER A 68 39.26 -33.97 -16.59
N GLY A 69 38.79 -32.77 -16.29
CA GLY A 69 37.38 -32.37 -16.33
C GLY A 69 37.11 -31.23 -17.30
N VAL A 70 36.04 -30.49 -17.03
CA VAL A 70 35.64 -29.31 -17.81
C VAL A 70 35.90 -28.07 -16.98
N TYR A 71 36.73 -27.16 -17.51
CA TYR A 71 37.04 -25.88 -16.89
C TYR A 71 36.30 -24.73 -17.60
N PHE A 72 35.59 -23.91 -16.83
CA PHE A 72 34.87 -22.76 -17.37
C PHE A 72 35.69 -21.49 -17.14
N LYS A 73 36.33 -21.01 -18.20
CA LYS A 73 37.24 -19.86 -18.16
C LYS A 73 36.55 -18.59 -17.70
N ASN A 74 35.31 -18.37 -18.12
CA ASN A 74 34.51 -17.18 -17.80
C ASN A 74 33.37 -17.50 -16.84
N SER A 75 33.67 -18.14 -15.70
CA SER A 75 32.67 -18.30 -14.65
C SER A 75 32.44 -17.01 -13.87
N VAL A 76 31.17 -16.62 -13.75
CA VAL A 76 30.71 -15.36 -13.16
C VAL A 76 29.66 -15.67 -12.10
N VAL A 77 29.75 -15.05 -10.92
CA VAL A 77 28.64 -15.05 -9.96
C VAL A 77 27.68 -13.92 -10.30
N THR A 78 26.38 -14.19 -10.24
CA THR A 78 25.35 -13.16 -10.46
C THR A 78 25.37 -12.08 -9.39
N THR A 79 25.90 -12.39 -8.20
CA THR A 79 26.12 -11.44 -7.11
C THR A 79 27.40 -11.75 -6.33
N PRO A 80 28.28 -10.77 -6.08
CA PRO A 80 29.50 -10.94 -5.30
C PRO A 80 29.29 -10.78 -3.78
N ILE A 81 28.11 -11.14 -3.27
CA ILE A 81 27.82 -11.26 -1.83
C ILE A 81 27.63 -12.73 -1.49
N CYS A 82 28.45 -13.29 -0.60
CA CYS A 82 28.38 -14.72 -0.28
C CYS A 82 27.00 -15.21 0.22
N SER A 83 26.27 -14.40 1.00
CA SER A 83 24.91 -14.75 1.45
C SER A 83 23.90 -14.79 0.30
N ALA A 84 23.94 -13.79 -0.59
CA ALA A 84 23.05 -13.71 -1.74
C ALA A 84 23.42 -14.77 -2.80
N SER A 85 24.72 -14.94 -3.10
CA SER A 85 25.23 -15.94 -4.05
C SER A 85 24.86 -17.37 -3.63
N ARG A 86 24.96 -17.68 -2.33
CA ARG A 86 24.53 -19.00 -1.81
C ARG A 86 23.02 -19.19 -1.94
N ALA A 87 22.22 -18.15 -1.69
CA ALA A 87 20.79 -18.21 -1.97
C ALA A 87 20.52 -18.46 -3.46
N SER A 88 21.21 -17.76 -4.36
CA SER A 88 21.14 -17.98 -5.80
C SER A 88 21.53 -19.40 -6.22
N ILE A 89 22.55 -20.00 -5.59
CA ILE A 89 22.96 -21.39 -5.83
C ILE A 89 21.90 -22.38 -5.34
N PHE A 90 21.25 -22.12 -4.20
CA PHE A 90 20.21 -23.02 -3.70
C PHE A 90 18.93 -22.95 -4.54
N SER A 91 18.50 -21.74 -4.92
CA SER A 91 17.21 -21.52 -5.59
C SER A 91 17.29 -21.49 -7.12
N GLY A 92 18.48 -21.33 -7.71
CA GLY A 92 18.66 -21.11 -9.15
C GLY A 92 18.18 -19.74 -9.64
N LEU A 93 18.14 -18.72 -8.78
CA LEU A 93 17.56 -17.40 -9.05
C LEU A 93 18.57 -16.26 -8.84
N HIS A 94 18.38 -15.13 -9.52
CA HIS A 94 19.09 -13.87 -9.27
C HIS A 94 18.72 -13.24 -7.91
N GLU A 95 19.62 -12.39 -7.37
CA GLU A 95 19.42 -11.70 -6.08
C GLU A 95 18.13 -10.88 -6.06
N ARG A 96 17.85 -10.18 -7.16
CA ARG A 96 16.64 -9.38 -7.30
C ARG A 96 15.34 -10.17 -7.32
N THR A 97 15.38 -11.45 -7.68
CA THR A 97 14.20 -12.32 -7.65
C THR A 97 13.95 -12.81 -6.23
N HIS A 98 14.99 -13.30 -5.55
CA HIS A 98 14.81 -13.86 -4.21
C HIS A 98 14.83 -12.82 -3.08
N LYS A 99 15.30 -11.59 -3.36
CA LYS A 99 15.38 -10.42 -2.45
C LYS A 99 15.96 -10.78 -1.07
N TYR A 100 17.00 -11.62 -1.07
CA TYR A 100 17.68 -12.10 0.13
C TYR A 100 19.15 -11.72 0.10
N THR A 101 19.58 -11.00 1.13
CA THR A 101 20.97 -10.60 1.33
C THR A 101 21.23 -10.33 2.83
N PHE A 102 22.36 -9.74 3.19
CA PHE A 102 22.62 -9.36 4.57
C PHE A 102 21.52 -8.46 5.14
N GLN A 103 21.29 -8.56 6.46
CA GLN A 103 20.29 -7.78 7.20
C GLN A 103 18.82 -7.99 6.77
N THR A 104 18.55 -8.90 5.85
CA THR A 104 17.18 -9.38 5.56
C THR A 104 16.77 -10.50 6.53
N GLY A 105 15.46 -10.75 6.60
CA GLY A 105 14.85 -11.88 7.31
C GLY A 105 15.11 -13.22 6.59
N ASP A 106 14.28 -14.23 6.87
CA ASP A 106 14.38 -15.51 6.17
C ASP A 106 14.15 -15.32 4.67
N ILE A 107 14.89 -16.06 3.84
CA ILE A 107 14.54 -16.18 2.41
C ILE A 107 13.11 -16.77 2.29
N ARG A 108 12.36 -16.31 1.29
CA ARG A 108 10.99 -16.76 1.04
C ARG A 108 10.94 -18.28 0.89
N ALA A 109 9.95 -18.91 1.53
CA ALA A 109 9.82 -20.36 1.51
C ALA A 109 9.55 -20.87 0.09
N GLU A 110 8.79 -20.12 -0.71
CA GLU A 110 8.46 -20.37 -2.11
C GLU A 110 9.70 -20.69 -2.95
N TYR A 111 10.83 -20.01 -2.69
CA TYR A 111 12.09 -20.23 -3.39
C TYR A 111 12.91 -21.40 -2.84
N MET A 112 12.76 -21.71 -1.55
CA MET A 112 13.48 -22.80 -0.90
C MET A 112 12.79 -24.16 -1.06
N GLU A 113 11.48 -24.19 -1.24
CA GLU A 113 10.71 -25.42 -1.49
C GLU A 113 11.04 -26.05 -2.86
N VAL A 114 11.69 -25.31 -3.76
CA VAL A 114 12.22 -25.81 -5.04
C VAL A 114 13.76 -25.83 -5.08
N ALA A 115 14.43 -25.73 -3.93
CA ALA A 115 15.88 -25.75 -3.87
C ALA A 115 16.45 -27.12 -4.24
N TYR A 116 17.56 -27.16 -4.99
CA TYR A 116 18.12 -28.42 -5.52
C TYR A 116 18.35 -29.53 -4.47
N PRO A 117 18.80 -29.25 -3.22
CA PRO A 117 19.06 -30.34 -2.27
C PRO A 117 17.78 -31.05 -1.83
N LYS A 118 16.69 -30.28 -1.69
CA LYS A 118 15.37 -30.82 -1.37
C LYS A 118 14.87 -31.70 -2.51
N LEU A 119 14.95 -31.21 -3.75
CA LEU A 119 14.52 -31.95 -4.94
C LEU A 119 15.31 -33.25 -5.13
N LEU A 120 16.62 -33.25 -4.87
CA LEU A 120 17.44 -34.45 -4.89
C LEU A 120 17.03 -35.48 -3.82
N LYS A 121 16.78 -35.01 -2.59
CA LYS A 121 16.31 -35.86 -1.49
C LYS A 121 14.98 -36.52 -1.84
N GLU A 122 14.04 -35.76 -2.41
CA GLU A 122 12.75 -36.27 -2.91
C GLU A 122 12.94 -37.28 -4.07
N ALA A 123 13.95 -37.07 -4.91
CA ALA A 123 14.34 -38.00 -5.99
C ALA A 123 15.11 -39.25 -5.52
N GLY A 124 15.28 -39.43 -4.19
CA GLY A 124 15.85 -40.62 -3.56
C GLY A 124 17.36 -40.61 -3.36
N TYR A 125 18.02 -39.46 -3.53
CA TYR A 125 19.43 -39.30 -3.16
C TYR A 125 19.60 -39.28 -1.64
N TYR A 126 20.72 -39.82 -1.16
CA TYR A 126 21.18 -39.56 0.21
C TYR A 126 21.91 -38.22 0.25
N THR A 127 21.39 -37.23 0.96
CA THR A 127 21.86 -35.84 0.87
C THR A 127 22.62 -35.37 2.11
N GLY A 128 23.80 -34.80 1.92
CA GLY A 128 24.68 -34.30 2.98
C GLY A 128 25.07 -32.84 2.79
N PHE A 129 25.15 -32.07 3.88
CA PHE A 129 25.70 -30.71 3.88
C PHE A 129 26.65 -30.51 5.06
N PHE A 130 27.85 -30.01 4.78
CA PHE A 130 28.82 -29.60 5.80
C PHE A 130 29.44 -28.25 5.44
N GLY A 131 29.43 -27.32 6.38
CA GLY A 131 30.13 -26.04 6.21
C GLY A 131 29.30 -24.79 6.48
N LYS A 132 29.67 -23.71 5.81
CA LYS A 132 28.98 -22.42 5.88
C LYS A 132 27.70 -22.46 5.03
N TYR A 133 26.54 -22.52 5.66
CA TYR A 133 25.27 -22.47 4.92
C TYR A 133 24.97 -21.06 4.37
N GLY A 134 25.15 -20.01 5.18
CA GLY A 134 25.10 -18.61 4.75
C GLY A 134 23.71 -18.08 4.36
N VAL A 135 22.65 -18.89 4.44
CA VAL A 135 21.26 -18.50 4.14
C VAL A 135 20.36 -18.72 5.35
N LYS A 136 19.57 -17.72 5.75
CA LYS A 136 18.58 -17.87 6.81
C LYS A 136 17.31 -18.50 6.26
N TYR A 137 17.03 -19.73 6.69
CA TYR A 137 15.81 -20.44 6.37
C TYR A 137 15.48 -21.42 7.49
N SER A 138 14.35 -21.21 8.15
CA SER A 138 13.92 -21.99 9.33
C SER A 138 13.79 -23.51 9.13
N LYS A 139 13.62 -24.00 7.89
CA LYS A 139 13.47 -25.45 7.60
C LYS A 139 14.67 -26.08 6.89
N LYS A 140 15.83 -25.43 6.86
CA LYS A 140 17.03 -25.88 6.11
C LYS A 140 17.44 -27.34 6.38
N GLU A 141 17.33 -27.81 7.63
CA GLU A 141 17.68 -29.18 8.01
C GLU A 141 16.82 -30.23 7.31
N LYS A 142 15.58 -29.89 6.93
CA LYS A 142 14.67 -30.83 6.25
C LYS A 142 15.12 -31.15 4.82
N HIS A 143 15.95 -30.29 4.22
CA HIS A 143 16.45 -30.48 2.85
C HIS A 143 17.55 -31.54 2.72
N PHE A 144 18.13 -31.97 3.85
CA PHE A 144 19.26 -32.90 3.86
C PHE A 144 18.92 -34.13 4.73
N ASP A 145 19.58 -35.26 4.48
CA ASP A 145 19.56 -36.42 5.39
C ASP A 145 20.58 -36.23 6.52
N VAL A 146 21.73 -35.64 6.20
CA VAL A 146 22.76 -35.26 7.17
C VAL A 146 23.10 -33.79 6.98
N PHE A 147 22.97 -33.01 8.03
CA PHE A 147 23.19 -31.57 7.99
C PHE A 147 24.02 -31.13 9.18
N GLU A 148 25.12 -30.44 8.92
CA GLU A 148 25.85 -29.73 9.95
C GLU A 148 26.39 -28.43 9.38
N ASP A 149 25.73 -27.32 9.68
CA ASP A 149 26.27 -26.01 9.40
C ASP A 149 27.04 -25.45 10.59
N TYR A 150 28.00 -24.59 10.26
CA TYR A 150 28.58 -23.67 11.20
C TYR A 150 28.65 -22.31 10.52
N ASP A 151 28.24 -21.30 11.26
CA ASP A 151 28.46 -19.92 10.88
C ASP A 151 29.45 -19.29 11.87
N ARG A 152 29.91 -18.10 11.51
CA ARG A 152 30.87 -17.29 12.29
C ARG A 152 30.36 -17.10 13.71
N ASN A 153 30.94 -17.82 14.66
CA ASN A 153 30.59 -17.63 16.05
C ASN A 153 31.44 -16.50 16.62
N ASN A 154 30.92 -15.27 16.58
CA ASN A 154 31.55 -14.08 17.16
C ASN A 154 31.64 -14.11 18.70
N ARG A 155 31.45 -15.28 19.33
CA ARG A 155 31.65 -15.50 20.77
C ARG A 155 33.01 -15.05 21.26
N TYR A 156 34.03 -15.08 20.41
CA TYR A 156 35.35 -14.54 20.69
C TYR A 156 35.66 -13.40 19.73
N LYS A 157 36.29 -12.33 20.22
CA LYS A 157 36.80 -11.23 19.39
C LYS A 157 38.03 -11.63 18.55
N ASP A 158 38.56 -12.83 18.79
CA ASP A 158 39.72 -13.38 18.08
C ASP A 158 39.34 -14.61 17.22
N TYR A 159 40.35 -15.17 16.55
CA TYR A 159 40.23 -16.24 15.56
C TYR A 159 39.61 -17.55 16.07
N ARG A 160 39.56 -17.78 17.39
CA ARG A 160 39.16 -19.09 17.97
C ARG A 160 37.72 -19.47 17.65
N GLY A 161 36.80 -18.51 17.64
CA GLY A 161 35.38 -18.74 17.33
C GLY A 161 35.05 -18.75 15.84
N TYR A 162 36.01 -18.37 14.99
CA TYR A 162 35.79 -18.11 13.58
C TYR A 162 36.39 -19.17 12.66
N TYR A 163 37.54 -19.75 13.05
CA TYR A 163 38.29 -20.66 12.20
C TYR A 163 38.46 -22.06 12.77
N TYR A 164 38.05 -22.32 14.01
CA TYR A 164 38.36 -23.59 14.68
C TYR A 164 37.13 -24.28 15.28
N LYS A 165 37.12 -25.62 15.20
CA LYS A 165 36.15 -26.51 15.85
C LYS A 165 36.85 -27.77 16.35
N THR A 166 36.20 -28.53 17.23
CA THR A 166 36.79 -29.73 17.84
C THR A 166 36.39 -31.02 17.09
N LEU A 167 37.37 -31.85 16.75
CA LEU A 167 37.20 -33.25 16.34
C LEU A 167 37.68 -34.14 17.48
N GLY A 168 36.75 -34.70 18.27
CA GLY A 168 37.10 -35.37 19.52
C GLY A 168 37.78 -34.39 20.48
N ASN A 169 39.04 -34.68 20.86
CA ASN A 169 39.86 -33.81 21.71
C ASN A 169 40.77 -32.84 20.93
N ASP A 170 40.80 -32.92 19.59
CA ASP A 170 41.66 -32.08 18.73
C ASP A 170 40.91 -30.81 18.27
N THR A 171 41.53 -29.63 18.41
CA THR A 171 40.98 -28.36 17.91
C THR A 171 41.57 -28.07 16.54
N VAL A 172 40.73 -28.17 15.50
CA VAL A 172 41.18 -28.13 14.11
C VAL A 172 40.59 -26.94 13.36
N HIS A 173 41.28 -26.51 12.31
CA HIS A 173 40.76 -25.50 11.40
C HIS A 173 39.47 -25.98 10.72
N LEU A 174 38.52 -25.09 10.44
CA LEU A 174 37.23 -25.42 9.81
C LEU A 174 37.40 -26.11 8.45
N THR A 175 38.48 -25.82 7.71
CA THR A 175 38.83 -26.54 6.48
C THR A 175 39.03 -28.03 6.73
N ARG A 176 39.90 -28.41 7.68
CA ARG A 176 40.10 -29.81 8.09
C ARG A 176 38.84 -30.42 8.68
N TYR A 177 38.07 -29.63 9.43
CA TYR A 177 36.79 -30.08 9.97
C TYR A 177 35.81 -30.47 8.86
N THR A 178 35.63 -29.61 7.84
CA THR A 178 34.77 -29.89 6.66
C THR A 178 35.24 -31.14 5.94
N GLY A 179 36.55 -31.23 5.68
CA GLY A 179 37.16 -32.37 4.99
C GLY A 179 36.92 -33.67 5.76
N GLN A 180 37.13 -33.67 7.08
CA GLN A 180 36.86 -34.85 7.91
C GLN A 180 35.38 -35.25 7.85
N LYS A 181 34.45 -34.29 7.95
CA LYS A 181 33.01 -34.59 7.83
C LYS A 181 32.62 -35.19 6.49
N ALA A 182 33.28 -34.78 5.41
CA ALA A 182 33.11 -35.42 4.11
C ALA A 182 33.56 -36.89 4.13
N LEU A 183 34.71 -37.19 4.76
CA LEU A 183 35.20 -38.57 4.91
C LEU A 183 34.25 -39.42 5.75
N ASP A 184 33.76 -38.89 6.88
CA ASP A 184 32.81 -39.55 7.77
C ASP A 184 31.49 -39.84 7.01
N PHE A 185 30.96 -38.85 6.28
CA PHE A 185 29.76 -39.04 5.45
C PHE A 185 29.96 -40.16 4.42
N LEU A 186 31.10 -40.17 3.72
CA LEU A 186 31.41 -41.22 2.74
C LEU A 186 31.50 -42.61 3.37
N ASP A 187 31.89 -42.72 4.63
CA ASP A 187 31.87 -43.99 5.36
C ASP A 187 30.44 -44.49 5.61
N ASP A 188 29.51 -43.58 5.92
CA ASP A 188 28.13 -43.88 6.30
C ASP A 188 27.11 -43.91 5.14
N VAL A 189 27.51 -43.55 3.90
CA VAL A 189 26.62 -43.59 2.72
C VAL A 189 26.01 -45.00 2.56
N PRO A 190 24.67 -45.14 2.46
CA PRO A 190 24.01 -46.41 2.19
C PRO A 190 24.40 -47.01 0.84
N ALA A 191 24.86 -48.28 0.82
CA ALA A 191 25.45 -48.94 -0.36
C ALA A 191 24.60 -48.94 -1.65
N ASN A 192 23.27 -48.82 -1.53
CA ASN A 192 22.32 -48.90 -2.65
C ASN A 192 21.68 -47.56 -3.04
N LYS A 193 22.17 -46.43 -2.52
CA LYS A 193 21.65 -45.10 -2.86
C LYS A 193 22.72 -44.25 -3.55
N PRO A 194 22.38 -43.48 -4.61
CA PRO A 194 23.25 -42.39 -5.03
C PRO A 194 23.26 -41.30 -3.94
N PHE A 195 24.35 -40.57 -3.81
CA PHE A 195 24.46 -39.50 -2.82
C PHE A 195 24.74 -38.14 -3.46
N SER A 196 24.34 -37.08 -2.76
CA SER A 196 24.70 -35.70 -3.07
C SER A 196 25.30 -35.06 -1.82
N LEU A 197 26.55 -34.64 -1.89
CA LEU A 197 27.29 -34.07 -0.77
C LEU A 197 27.73 -32.64 -1.09
N SER A 198 27.23 -31.67 -0.33
CA SER A 198 27.60 -30.25 -0.47
C SER A 198 28.58 -29.85 0.62
N LEU A 199 29.79 -29.45 0.21
CA LEU A 199 30.90 -29.03 1.08
C LEU A 199 31.18 -27.55 0.88
N CYS A 200 30.84 -26.75 1.88
CA CYS A 200 30.84 -25.30 1.81
C CYS A 200 31.91 -24.72 2.74
N PHE A 201 33.15 -24.63 2.25
CA PHE A 201 34.29 -24.15 3.01
C PHE A 201 34.17 -22.65 3.31
N SER A 202 34.50 -22.26 4.55
CA SER A 202 34.68 -20.84 4.91
C SER A 202 36.00 -20.26 4.42
N ALA A 203 36.96 -21.11 4.05
CA ALA A 203 38.23 -20.67 3.47
C ALA A 203 38.04 -20.29 1.99
N PRO A 204 38.82 -19.30 1.49
CA PRO A 204 39.79 -18.44 2.18
C PRO A 204 39.27 -17.18 2.91
N HIS A 205 37.98 -17.03 3.24
CA HIS A 205 37.43 -15.79 3.80
C HIS A 205 38.20 -15.22 5.01
N ALA A 206 38.46 -13.91 4.99
CA ALA A 206 39.18 -13.17 6.05
C ALA A 206 38.33 -12.90 7.31
N HIS A 207 38.96 -12.64 8.46
CA HIS A 207 38.28 -12.24 9.69
C HIS A 207 38.45 -10.74 9.94
N ASP A 208 37.46 -9.94 9.51
CA ASP A 208 37.49 -8.47 9.61
C ASP A 208 37.86 -7.95 11.01
N GLY A 209 37.33 -8.56 12.08
CA GLY A 209 37.60 -8.11 13.46
C GLY A 209 38.98 -8.49 14.05
N ALA A 210 39.79 -9.28 13.34
CA ALA A 210 41.05 -9.81 13.87
C ALA A 210 42.24 -9.10 13.20
N PRO A 211 43.23 -8.57 13.95
CA PRO A 211 44.33 -7.80 13.35
C PRO A 211 45.10 -8.51 12.24
N LEU A 212 45.30 -9.83 12.35
CA LEU A 212 46.00 -10.63 11.34
C LEU A 212 45.13 -11.04 10.14
N GLN A 213 43.80 -10.95 10.27
CA GLN A 213 42.80 -11.26 9.24
C GLN A 213 42.75 -12.74 8.77
N TYR A 214 43.87 -13.36 8.41
CA TYR A 214 43.95 -14.72 7.86
C TYR A 214 44.62 -15.69 8.81
N PHE A 215 44.06 -16.89 8.92
CA PHE A 215 44.55 -17.97 9.77
C PHE A 215 44.46 -19.27 8.97
N TRP A 216 45.53 -20.06 8.96
CA TRP A 216 45.65 -21.26 8.12
C TRP A 216 46.12 -22.46 8.94
N GLN A 217 46.01 -23.66 8.35
CA GLN A 217 46.50 -24.90 8.93
C GLN A 217 48.03 -24.96 8.94
N GLU A 218 48.61 -25.68 9.90
CA GLU A 218 50.08 -25.78 10.05
C GLU A 218 50.80 -26.23 8.76
N GLU A 219 50.26 -27.23 8.05
CA GLU A 219 50.84 -27.78 6.83
C GLU A 219 50.95 -26.74 5.69
N PRO A 220 49.85 -26.07 5.27
CA PRO A 220 49.94 -24.91 4.36
C PRO A 220 50.86 -23.78 4.83
N GLY A 221 51.09 -23.64 6.14
CA GLY A 221 51.92 -22.57 6.71
C GLY A 221 53.35 -22.53 6.19
N LYS A 222 53.86 -23.66 5.67
CA LYS A 222 55.20 -23.80 5.08
C LYS A 222 55.31 -23.18 3.68
N LEU A 223 54.19 -23.00 2.97
CA LEU A 223 54.19 -22.42 1.62
C LEU A 223 54.58 -20.94 1.67
N TYR A 224 55.30 -20.48 0.65
CA TYR A 224 55.67 -19.07 0.43
C TYR A 224 56.50 -18.40 1.54
N GLN A 225 57.10 -19.16 2.47
CA GLN A 225 57.92 -18.57 3.53
C GLN A 225 59.20 -17.91 3.01
N ASN A 226 59.80 -18.48 1.96
CA ASN A 226 61.10 -18.08 1.42
C ASN A 226 60.98 -17.27 0.11
N MET A 227 59.88 -16.55 -0.08
CA MET A 227 59.68 -15.66 -1.22
C MET A 227 58.81 -14.47 -0.84
N ASP A 228 58.94 -13.38 -1.58
CA ASP A 228 58.02 -12.24 -1.50
C ASP A 228 56.94 -12.35 -2.57
N MET A 229 55.70 -12.06 -2.18
CA MET A 229 54.59 -11.91 -3.12
C MET A 229 54.83 -10.66 -3.98
N PRO A 230 54.64 -10.73 -5.31
CA PRO A 230 54.74 -9.55 -6.17
C PRO A 230 53.70 -8.52 -5.76
N GLU A 231 53.96 -7.24 -6.06
CA GLU A 231 52.99 -6.17 -5.80
C GLU A 231 51.65 -6.44 -6.53
N PRO A 232 50.52 -5.99 -5.97
CA PRO A 232 49.24 -6.19 -6.62
C PRO A 232 49.20 -5.46 -7.95
N GLU A 233 48.55 -6.05 -8.95
CA GLU A 233 48.33 -5.34 -10.20
C GLU A 233 47.52 -4.06 -9.96
N LEU A 234 47.77 -3.01 -10.75
CA LEU A 234 47.05 -1.73 -10.62
C LEU A 234 47.20 -1.09 -9.23
N ALA A 235 48.36 -1.25 -8.58
CA ALA A 235 48.64 -0.65 -7.27
C ALA A 235 48.78 0.89 -7.30
N ASP A 236 49.20 1.46 -8.45
CA ASP A 236 49.43 2.90 -8.61
C ASP A 236 48.20 3.73 -8.21
N ASP A 237 48.44 4.85 -7.54
CA ASP A 237 47.45 5.85 -7.11
C ASP A 237 46.47 6.26 -8.22
N LYS A 238 46.95 6.37 -9.47
CA LYS A 238 46.12 6.77 -10.62
C LYS A 238 44.89 5.88 -10.80
N TYR A 239 45.00 4.57 -10.52
CA TYR A 239 43.89 3.63 -10.67
C TYR A 239 42.89 3.76 -9.53
N PHE A 240 43.34 4.10 -8.32
CA PHE A 240 42.45 4.43 -7.22
C PHE A 240 41.68 5.71 -7.51
N TYR A 241 42.36 6.78 -7.94
CA TYR A 241 41.73 8.06 -8.24
C TYR A 241 40.80 8.05 -9.47
N ALA A 242 40.95 7.06 -10.37
CA ALA A 242 40.02 6.83 -11.47
C ALA A 242 38.67 6.24 -11.05
N LEU A 243 38.57 5.68 -9.83
CA LEU A 243 37.32 5.10 -9.32
C LEU A 243 36.31 6.19 -8.93
N PRO A 244 35.00 5.91 -9.07
CA PRO A 244 33.95 6.79 -8.56
C PRO A 244 34.17 7.11 -7.07
N LYS A 245 33.86 8.35 -6.67
CA LYS A 245 34.06 8.81 -5.29
C LYS A 245 33.36 7.88 -4.27
N ILE A 246 32.15 7.41 -4.57
CA ILE A 246 31.38 6.51 -3.72
C ILE A 246 32.05 5.14 -3.49
N VAL A 247 32.91 4.70 -4.43
CA VAL A 247 33.74 3.49 -4.27
C VAL A 247 35.01 3.81 -3.48
N ARG A 248 35.65 4.95 -3.76
CA ARG A 248 36.88 5.38 -3.06
C ARG A 248 36.66 5.57 -1.57
N ASP A 249 35.49 6.10 -1.20
CA ASP A 249 35.10 6.32 0.19
C ASP A 249 34.48 5.06 0.84
N GLY A 250 34.28 4.00 0.04
CA GLY A 250 33.56 2.80 0.46
C GLY A 250 34.37 1.86 1.37
N PHE A 251 33.65 0.88 1.95
CA PHE A 251 34.19 -0.07 2.92
C PHE A 251 35.33 -0.94 2.36
N ASN A 252 35.38 -1.12 1.05
CA ASN A 252 36.47 -1.81 0.34
C ASN A 252 37.84 -1.11 0.50
N ARG A 253 37.86 0.23 0.53
CA ARG A 253 39.06 1.01 0.80
C ARG A 253 39.49 0.87 2.26
N LEU A 254 38.53 0.92 3.19
CA LEU A 254 38.80 0.66 4.60
C LEU A 254 39.41 -0.74 4.80
N ARG A 255 38.85 -1.77 4.15
CA ARG A 255 39.38 -3.14 4.19
C ARG A 255 40.79 -3.27 3.63
N TRP A 256 41.18 -2.43 2.68
CA TRP A 256 42.55 -2.35 2.18
C TRP A 256 43.51 -1.87 3.27
N THR A 257 43.13 -0.87 4.08
CA THR A 257 43.94 -0.41 5.24
C THR A 257 44.15 -1.49 6.31
N TRP A 258 43.30 -2.51 6.33
CA TRP A 258 43.44 -3.62 7.27
C TRP A 258 44.39 -4.71 6.75
N ARG A 259 44.54 -4.83 5.43
CA ARG A 259 45.14 -6.01 4.79
C ARG A 259 46.33 -5.72 3.89
N ASN A 260 46.41 -4.55 3.28
CA ASN A 260 47.23 -4.36 2.09
C ASN A 260 47.93 -2.98 2.02
N ASP A 261 47.77 -2.09 3.01
CA ASP A 261 48.33 -0.73 3.01
C ASP A 261 49.80 -0.63 3.41
N THR A 262 50.38 -1.67 4.00
CA THR A 262 51.83 -1.79 4.23
C THR A 262 52.36 -3.07 3.58
N PRO A 263 53.66 -3.10 3.20
CA PRO A 263 54.28 -4.31 2.66
C PRO A 263 54.09 -5.53 3.57
N GLU A 264 54.20 -5.39 4.88
CA GLU A 264 54.07 -6.49 5.84
C GLU A 264 52.65 -7.06 5.86
N LYS A 265 51.64 -6.19 5.90
CA LYS A 265 50.23 -6.60 5.85
C LYS A 265 49.92 -7.27 4.52
N TYR A 266 50.40 -6.69 3.40
CA TYR A 266 50.22 -7.26 2.08
C TYR A 266 50.82 -8.67 1.98
N GLN A 267 52.09 -8.82 2.38
CA GLN A 267 52.77 -10.12 2.39
C GLN A 267 52.02 -11.14 3.27
N HIS A 268 51.59 -10.76 4.47
CA HIS A 268 50.84 -11.64 5.37
C HIS A 268 49.49 -12.07 4.76
N SER A 269 48.70 -11.09 4.30
CA SER A 269 47.35 -11.31 3.80
C SER A 269 47.33 -12.16 2.52
N THR A 270 48.19 -11.83 1.55
CA THR A 270 48.25 -12.54 0.27
C THR A 270 48.78 -13.97 0.46
N LYS A 271 49.81 -14.17 1.30
CA LYS A 271 50.28 -15.52 1.66
C LYS A 271 49.20 -16.30 2.40
N GLY A 272 48.52 -15.68 3.37
CA GLY A 272 47.44 -16.31 4.12
C GLY A 272 46.28 -16.77 3.23
N TYR A 273 45.85 -15.92 2.31
CA TYR A 273 44.81 -16.23 1.32
C TYR A 273 45.15 -17.48 0.49
N TYR A 274 46.33 -17.53 -0.14
CA TYR A 274 46.74 -18.70 -0.94
C TYR A 274 46.95 -19.97 -0.09
N ARG A 275 47.48 -19.84 1.13
CA ARG A 275 47.64 -20.97 2.07
C ARG A 275 46.30 -21.59 2.46
N MET A 276 45.27 -20.77 2.65
CA MET A 276 43.93 -21.26 2.97
C MET A 276 43.30 -22.00 1.80
N ILE A 277 43.50 -21.54 0.56
CA ILE A 277 43.06 -22.25 -0.66
C ILE A 277 43.78 -23.60 -0.79
N TYR A 278 45.11 -23.63 -0.60
CA TYR A 278 45.85 -24.89 -0.57
C TYR A 278 45.35 -25.85 0.52
N GLY A 279 44.93 -25.30 1.67
CA GLY A 279 44.27 -26.09 2.71
C GLY A 279 43.00 -26.79 2.22
N VAL A 280 42.20 -26.16 1.35
CA VAL A 280 41.02 -26.79 0.73
C VAL A 280 41.45 -27.86 -0.26
N ASP A 281 42.46 -27.57 -1.09
CA ASP A 281 43.04 -28.51 -2.07
C ASP A 281 43.50 -29.83 -1.41
N LEU A 282 44.15 -29.76 -0.24
CA LEU A 282 44.53 -30.93 0.55
C LEU A 282 43.34 -31.79 1.01
N GLU A 283 42.22 -31.17 1.38
CA GLU A 283 41.02 -31.92 1.75
C GLU A 283 40.36 -32.56 0.53
N ILE A 284 40.40 -31.90 -0.64
CA ILE A 284 39.97 -32.50 -1.91
C ILE A 284 40.80 -33.76 -2.22
N ALA A 285 42.12 -33.71 -2.00
CA ALA A 285 43.02 -34.86 -2.16
C ALA A 285 42.54 -36.07 -1.34
N LYS A 286 42.23 -35.84 -0.06
CA LYS A 286 41.76 -36.88 0.87
C LYS A 286 40.40 -37.44 0.45
N ILE A 287 39.47 -36.59 0.02
CA ILE A 287 38.15 -37.00 -0.44
C ILE A 287 38.26 -37.88 -1.69
N ARG A 288 39.06 -37.47 -2.69
CA ARG A 288 39.27 -38.26 -3.92
C ARG A 288 39.87 -39.63 -3.61
N LYS A 289 40.90 -39.67 -2.77
CA LYS A 289 41.50 -40.93 -2.30
C LYS A 289 40.47 -41.83 -1.61
N LYS A 290 39.62 -41.27 -0.76
CA LYS A 290 38.55 -42.03 -0.08
C LYS A 290 37.51 -42.59 -1.07
N LEU A 291 37.17 -41.85 -2.12
CA LEU A 291 36.29 -42.32 -3.19
C LEU A 291 36.91 -43.50 -3.95
N GLU A 292 38.22 -43.48 -4.21
CA GLU A 292 38.95 -44.59 -4.82
C GLU A 292 38.95 -45.82 -3.90
N GLU A 293 39.28 -45.64 -2.61
CA GLU A 293 39.28 -46.70 -1.59
C GLU A 293 37.90 -47.38 -1.45
N LYS A 294 36.81 -46.62 -1.58
CA LYS A 294 35.43 -47.15 -1.53
C LYS A 294 34.90 -47.65 -2.88
N GLY A 295 35.66 -47.54 -3.97
CA GLY A 295 35.21 -47.92 -5.32
C GLY A 295 34.06 -47.04 -5.84
N LEU A 296 33.97 -45.80 -5.38
CA LEU A 296 32.93 -44.82 -5.75
C LEU A 296 33.42 -43.81 -6.80
N ALA A 297 34.73 -43.71 -7.02
CA ALA A 297 35.36 -42.70 -7.87
C ALA A 297 34.77 -42.62 -9.29
N GLU A 298 34.68 -43.75 -10.01
CA GLU A 298 34.23 -43.82 -11.41
C GLU A 298 32.78 -43.36 -11.67
N ASN A 299 31.97 -43.20 -10.61
CA ASN A 299 30.57 -42.76 -10.70
C ASN A 299 30.31 -41.45 -9.93
N THR A 300 31.37 -40.77 -9.46
CA THR A 300 31.22 -39.55 -8.64
C THR A 300 31.65 -38.32 -9.43
N VAL A 301 30.69 -37.42 -9.67
CA VAL A 301 30.92 -36.12 -10.27
C VAL A 301 31.34 -35.13 -9.19
N ILE A 302 32.40 -34.36 -9.43
CA ILE A 302 32.87 -33.31 -8.52
C ILE A 302 32.69 -31.95 -9.21
N ILE A 303 31.93 -31.06 -8.60
CA ILE A 303 31.72 -29.68 -9.04
C ILE A 303 32.40 -28.76 -8.03
N LEU A 304 33.33 -27.92 -8.48
CA LEU A 304 33.98 -26.90 -7.65
C LEU A 304 33.61 -25.51 -8.15
N LEU A 305 33.20 -24.63 -7.23
CA LEU A 305 32.84 -23.24 -7.50
C LEU A 305 33.37 -22.31 -6.38
N GLY A 306 33.65 -21.05 -6.68
CA GLY A 306 33.76 -19.97 -5.67
C GLY A 306 32.43 -19.22 -5.48
N ASP A 307 32.07 -18.84 -4.25
CA ASP A 307 30.81 -18.11 -4.02
C ASP A 307 30.85 -16.63 -4.44
N ASN A 308 32.04 -16.05 -4.53
CA ASN A 308 32.33 -14.75 -5.13
C ASN A 308 33.83 -14.59 -5.40
N GLY A 309 34.19 -13.64 -6.25
CA GLY A 309 35.57 -13.22 -6.46
C GLY A 309 36.10 -12.34 -5.31
N PHE A 310 37.34 -11.87 -5.44
CA PHE A 310 38.03 -11.12 -4.41
C PHE A 310 39.16 -10.21 -4.95
N PHE A 311 39.26 -9.01 -4.39
CA PHE A 311 40.38 -8.07 -4.57
C PHE A 311 41.48 -8.33 -3.54
N LEU A 312 42.72 -8.42 -4.01
CA LEU A 312 43.92 -8.68 -3.20
C LEU A 312 44.82 -7.45 -3.07
N GLY A 313 44.27 -6.24 -3.24
CA GLY A 313 45.00 -4.98 -3.17
C GLY A 313 44.99 -4.17 -4.46
N GLU A 314 44.46 -4.74 -5.56
CA GLU A 314 44.34 -4.01 -6.82
C GLU A 314 43.50 -2.74 -6.64
N ARG A 315 43.91 -1.65 -7.30
CA ARG A 315 43.29 -0.32 -7.16
C ARG A 315 43.19 0.14 -5.71
N GLN A 316 44.09 -0.34 -4.86
CA GLN A 316 44.12 0.10 -3.48
C GLN A 316 42.83 -0.25 -2.70
N ILE A 317 42.21 -1.37 -3.11
CA ILE A 317 40.96 -1.94 -2.60
C ILE A 317 41.18 -3.40 -2.17
N SER A 318 40.43 -3.86 -1.17
CA SER A 318 40.42 -5.26 -0.72
C SER A 318 38.99 -5.75 -0.47
N GLY A 319 38.71 -7.03 -0.70
CA GLY A 319 37.39 -7.62 -0.47
C GLY A 319 36.58 -7.92 -1.74
N LYS A 320 35.26 -7.72 -1.67
CA LYS A 320 34.27 -8.08 -2.70
C LYS A 320 33.19 -6.98 -2.85
N TRP A 321 32.01 -7.30 -3.37
CA TRP A 321 30.83 -6.44 -3.56
C TRP A 321 30.80 -5.61 -4.84
N LEU A 322 31.94 -5.16 -5.36
CA LEU A 322 31.98 -4.34 -6.57
C LEU A 322 31.77 -5.19 -7.84
N MET A 323 31.31 -4.57 -8.94
CA MET A 323 30.99 -5.23 -10.21
C MET A 323 32.20 -5.44 -11.15
N TYR A 324 33.42 -5.35 -10.64
CA TYR A 324 34.64 -5.63 -11.42
C TYR A 324 34.90 -7.14 -11.52
N ASP A 325 35.55 -7.59 -12.59
CA ASP A 325 35.83 -9.01 -12.86
C ASP A 325 36.57 -9.69 -11.69
N ASN A 326 37.42 -8.95 -10.96
CA ASN A 326 38.06 -9.40 -9.71
C ASN A 326 37.08 -9.95 -8.67
N SER A 327 35.91 -9.33 -8.54
CA SER A 327 34.91 -9.56 -7.49
C SER A 327 33.76 -10.46 -7.96
N ILE A 328 33.47 -10.49 -9.26
CA ILE A 328 32.39 -11.33 -9.82
C ILE A 328 32.87 -12.64 -10.44
N ARG A 329 34.15 -12.80 -10.80
CA ARG A 329 34.63 -14.05 -11.42
C ARG A 329 35.22 -15.02 -10.40
N THR A 330 34.89 -16.29 -10.59
CA THR A 330 35.27 -17.41 -9.71
C THR A 330 35.79 -18.59 -10.54
N PRO A 331 36.50 -19.56 -9.93
CA PRO A 331 36.80 -20.81 -10.62
C PRO A 331 35.53 -21.66 -10.68
N LEU A 332 35.26 -22.29 -11.83
CA LEU A 332 34.25 -23.34 -11.96
C LEU A 332 34.86 -24.53 -12.71
N ILE A 333 34.89 -25.67 -12.03
CA ILE A 333 35.42 -26.93 -12.56
C ILE A 333 34.34 -27.99 -12.38
N ILE A 334 34.06 -28.76 -13.44
CA ILE A 334 33.18 -29.92 -13.38
C ILE A 334 33.94 -31.15 -13.85
N TYR A 335 34.30 -32.01 -12.91
CA TYR A 335 34.94 -33.29 -13.16
C TYR A 335 33.89 -34.39 -13.21
N ASP A 336 33.65 -34.94 -14.40
CA ASP A 336 32.79 -36.11 -14.61
C ASP A 336 33.62 -37.28 -15.17
N PRO A 337 33.99 -38.26 -14.33
CA PRO A 337 34.81 -39.40 -14.77
C PRO A 337 34.11 -40.28 -15.81
N ARG A 338 32.79 -40.15 -15.96
CA ARG A 338 31.99 -40.92 -16.93
C ARG A 338 32.10 -40.37 -18.35
N VAL A 339 32.51 -39.10 -18.49
CA VAL A 339 32.79 -38.46 -19.78
C VAL A 339 34.27 -38.64 -20.15
N ASN A 340 35.17 -38.52 -19.16
CA ASN A 340 36.61 -38.72 -19.27
C ASN A 340 37.25 -37.99 -20.47
N LYS A 341 36.84 -36.73 -20.71
CA LYS A 341 37.36 -35.89 -21.79
C LYS A 341 37.47 -34.44 -21.34
N HIS A 342 38.69 -33.93 -21.37
CA HIS A 342 38.99 -32.54 -21.03
C HIS A 342 38.38 -31.55 -22.04
N ARG A 343 37.88 -30.42 -21.53
CA ARG A 343 37.44 -29.26 -22.31
C ARG A 343 37.62 -27.96 -21.52
N ASP A 344 38.08 -26.93 -22.21
CA ASP A 344 37.95 -25.55 -21.75
C ASP A 344 36.73 -24.89 -22.43
N ILE A 345 35.83 -24.33 -21.63
CA ILE A 345 34.63 -23.61 -22.10
C ILE A 345 34.82 -22.12 -21.85
N GLU A 346 34.73 -21.33 -22.91
CA GLU A 346 34.89 -19.86 -22.84
C GLU A 346 33.56 -19.11 -22.63
N ASP A 347 32.42 -19.77 -22.85
CA ASP A 347 31.11 -19.19 -22.58
C ASP A 347 30.94 -18.83 -21.08
N MET A 348 30.15 -17.79 -20.82
CA MET A 348 29.85 -17.38 -19.45
C MET A 348 28.95 -18.40 -18.75
N ALA A 349 29.51 -19.09 -17.76
CA ALA A 349 28.80 -19.99 -16.85
C ALA A 349 28.55 -19.29 -15.51
N LEU A 350 27.33 -19.42 -14.99
CA LEU A 350 26.88 -18.71 -13.80
C LEU A 350 26.77 -19.63 -12.59
N ASN A 351 26.91 -19.07 -11.39
CA ASN A 351 26.61 -19.80 -10.15
C ASN A 351 25.17 -20.37 -10.11
N ILE A 352 24.22 -19.68 -10.73
CA ILE A 352 22.82 -20.15 -10.87
C ILE A 352 22.65 -21.31 -11.87
N ASP A 353 23.64 -21.59 -12.73
CA ASP A 353 23.62 -22.74 -13.64
C ASP A 353 23.94 -24.06 -12.92
N VAL A 354 24.68 -23.99 -11.82
CA VAL A 354 25.09 -25.15 -11.03
C VAL A 354 23.91 -25.96 -10.49
N PRO A 355 22.88 -25.38 -9.83
CA PRO A 355 21.74 -26.17 -9.38
C PRO A 355 20.99 -26.86 -10.52
N ALA A 356 20.79 -26.19 -11.66
CA ALA A 356 20.19 -26.81 -12.85
C ALA A 356 21.04 -27.98 -13.38
N THR A 357 22.36 -27.81 -13.40
CA THR A 357 23.32 -28.85 -13.80
C THR A 357 23.29 -30.06 -12.86
N ILE A 358 23.21 -29.83 -11.55
CA ILE A 358 23.11 -30.90 -10.54
C ILE A 358 21.83 -31.73 -10.74
N LEU A 359 20.69 -31.08 -10.97
CA LEU A 359 19.42 -31.76 -11.21
C LEU A 359 19.44 -32.57 -12.52
N ASP A 360 19.97 -32.00 -13.60
CA ASP A 360 20.11 -32.68 -14.89
C ASP A 360 21.03 -33.92 -14.79
N LEU A 361 22.17 -33.81 -14.09
CA LEU A 361 23.06 -34.94 -13.80
C LEU A 361 22.34 -36.08 -13.04
N ALA A 362 21.41 -35.73 -12.15
CA ALA A 362 20.61 -36.65 -11.37
C ALA A 362 19.38 -37.22 -12.11
N GLY A 363 19.06 -36.67 -13.28
CA GLY A 363 17.85 -36.97 -14.04
C GLY A 363 16.58 -36.51 -13.32
N VAL A 364 16.65 -35.36 -12.64
CA VAL A 364 15.53 -34.70 -11.96
C VAL A 364 15.10 -33.49 -12.80
N ASP A 365 13.79 -33.27 -12.91
CA ASP A 365 13.25 -32.15 -13.67
C ASP A 365 13.71 -30.81 -13.05
N ILE A 366 14.15 -29.89 -13.92
CA ILE A 366 14.57 -28.54 -13.53
C ILE A 366 13.31 -27.68 -13.40
N PRO A 367 13.06 -27.01 -12.26
CA PRO A 367 11.91 -26.14 -12.11
C PRO A 367 11.89 -25.04 -13.17
N GLU A 368 10.71 -24.75 -13.74
CA GLU A 368 10.54 -23.65 -14.73
C GLU A 368 10.91 -22.28 -14.16
N THR A 369 10.88 -22.13 -12.83
CA THR A 369 11.27 -20.90 -12.15
C THR A 369 12.78 -20.66 -12.16
N TYR A 370 13.62 -21.67 -12.38
CA TYR A 370 15.07 -21.50 -12.40
C TYR A 370 15.49 -20.61 -13.58
N GLN A 371 16.39 -19.67 -13.29
CA GLN A 371 16.90 -18.70 -14.27
C GLN A 371 18.26 -19.13 -14.84
N GLY A 372 18.90 -20.13 -14.23
CA GLY A 372 20.12 -20.78 -14.74
C GLY A 372 19.84 -21.87 -15.78
N LYS A 373 20.85 -22.19 -16.59
CA LYS A 373 20.84 -23.25 -17.61
C LYS A 373 21.64 -24.45 -17.12
N SER A 374 21.22 -25.67 -17.49
CA SER A 374 22.06 -26.84 -17.29
C SER A 374 23.31 -26.78 -18.17
N LEU A 375 24.47 -27.07 -17.59
CA LEU A 375 25.75 -27.16 -18.28
C LEU A 375 26.02 -28.58 -18.81
N VAL A 376 25.18 -29.58 -18.50
CA VAL A 376 25.37 -30.97 -18.94
C VAL A 376 25.57 -31.11 -20.47
N PRO A 377 24.82 -30.40 -21.33
CA PRO A 377 25.01 -30.49 -22.78
C PRO A 377 26.41 -30.07 -23.26
N VAL A 378 27.04 -29.08 -22.63
CA VAL A 378 28.42 -28.67 -22.96
C VAL A 378 29.46 -29.58 -22.29
N ILE A 379 29.17 -30.06 -21.07
CA ILE A 379 30.05 -30.99 -20.34
C ILE A 379 30.23 -32.30 -21.10
N ASN A 380 29.13 -32.93 -21.54
CA ASN A 380 29.19 -34.16 -22.33
C ASN A 380 29.54 -33.91 -23.81
N GLY A 381 29.52 -32.64 -24.23
CA GLY A 381 29.89 -32.22 -25.57
C GLY A 381 28.87 -32.47 -26.66
N LYS A 382 27.60 -32.65 -26.30
CA LYS A 382 26.47 -32.62 -27.23
C LYS A 382 26.32 -31.24 -27.85
N GLU A 383 26.54 -30.20 -27.06
CA GLU A 383 26.54 -28.80 -27.49
C GLU A 383 27.96 -28.21 -27.42
N LYS A 384 28.24 -27.24 -28.29
CA LYS A 384 29.52 -26.50 -28.29
C LYS A 384 29.47 -25.22 -27.46
N SER A 385 28.27 -24.74 -27.14
CA SER A 385 28.02 -23.45 -26.47
C SER A 385 26.81 -23.56 -25.54
N ILE A 386 26.80 -22.76 -24.48
CA ILE A 386 25.68 -22.55 -23.55
C ILE A 386 24.58 -21.67 -24.21
N GLY A 387 24.92 -20.99 -25.32
CA GLY A 387 24.01 -20.10 -26.04
C GLY A 387 23.62 -18.88 -25.19
N ARG A 388 24.61 -18.24 -24.57
CA ARG A 388 24.44 -17.08 -23.68
C ARG A 388 25.46 -16.01 -24.04
N ASP A 389 24.95 -14.87 -24.48
CA ASP A 389 25.78 -13.71 -24.85
C ASP A 389 25.89 -12.67 -23.72
N THR A 390 24.78 -12.39 -23.03
CA THR A 390 24.71 -11.35 -21.99
C THR A 390 24.28 -11.93 -20.64
N VAL A 391 24.87 -11.43 -19.55
CA VAL A 391 24.50 -11.78 -18.17
C VAL A 391 24.22 -10.54 -17.34
N LEU A 392 23.27 -10.66 -16.41
CA LEU A 392 23.02 -9.67 -15.37
C LEU A 392 23.91 -9.96 -14.16
N ILE A 393 24.59 -8.93 -13.65
CA ILE A 393 25.38 -8.94 -12.43
C ILE A 393 24.87 -7.84 -11.49
N GLU A 394 24.79 -8.12 -10.20
CA GLU A 394 24.23 -7.17 -9.24
C GLU A 394 24.70 -7.42 -7.82
N HIS A 395 24.59 -6.40 -6.98
CA HIS A 395 24.39 -6.59 -5.56
C HIS A 395 23.44 -5.50 -5.06
N LEU A 396 22.40 -5.91 -4.34
CA LEU A 396 21.28 -5.02 -3.98
C LEU A 396 21.23 -4.71 -2.49
N TRP A 397 22.30 -5.03 -1.77
CA TRP A 397 22.41 -4.74 -0.35
C TRP A 397 22.55 -3.23 -0.11
N GLU A 398 21.52 -2.63 0.49
CA GLU A 398 21.55 -1.25 0.99
C GLU A 398 22.40 -1.15 2.24
N PHE A 399 23.58 -0.55 2.10
CA PHE A 399 24.49 -0.27 3.20
C PHE A 399 25.26 1.02 2.93
N GLU A 400 25.32 1.90 3.92
CA GLU A 400 25.83 3.28 3.80
C GLU A 400 27.18 3.41 3.08
N ASN A 401 28.10 2.47 3.31
CA ASN A 401 29.47 2.51 2.79
C ASN A 401 29.75 1.45 1.70
N ILE A 402 28.71 0.78 1.17
CA ILE A 402 28.85 -0.19 0.08
C ILE A 402 27.74 0.12 -0.92
N PRO A 403 28.04 0.84 -2.01
CA PRO A 403 27.01 1.36 -2.88
C PRO A 403 26.39 0.23 -3.72
N PRO A 404 25.07 -0.05 -3.60
CA PRO A 404 24.42 -1.08 -4.41
C PRO A 404 24.59 -0.77 -5.89
N SER A 405 24.88 -1.80 -6.68
CA SER A 405 25.16 -1.65 -8.10
C SER A 405 24.60 -2.82 -8.91
N GLU A 406 24.28 -2.53 -10.16
CA GLU A 406 23.76 -3.49 -11.12
C GLU A 406 24.38 -3.22 -12.48
N GLY A 407 24.47 -4.25 -13.30
CA GLY A 407 25.06 -4.13 -14.62
C GLY A 407 24.89 -5.37 -15.46
N ILE A 408 25.35 -5.27 -16.70
CA ILE A 408 25.41 -6.40 -17.60
C ILE A 408 26.83 -6.61 -18.12
N ARG A 409 27.13 -7.87 -18.37
CA ARG A 409 28.40 -8.30 -18.93
C ARG A 409 28.13 -9.15 -20.16
N THR A 410 28.79 -8.83 -21.27
CA THR A 410 28.92 -9.69 -22.46
C THR A 410 30.36 -10.19 -22.56
N ASN A 411 30.69 -10.96 -23.60
CA ASN A 411 32.08 -11.35 -23.84
C ASN A 411 32.99 -10.14 -24.18
N GLU A 412 32.44 -9.10 -24.81
CA GLU A 412 33.21 -7.94 -25.29
C GLU A 412 32.99 -6.68 -24.46
N TRP A 413 31.84 -6.54 -23.79
CA TRP A 413 31.45 -5.30 -23.12
C TRP A 413 30.99 -5.53 -21.68
N LYS A 414 31.15 -4.51 -20.84
CA LYS A 414 30.55 -4.47 -19.52
C LYS A 414 29.99 -3.08 -19.24
N TYR A 415 28.73 -3.05 -18.82
CA TYR A 415 28.03 -1.86 -18.35
C TYR A 415 27.64 -2.06 -16.90
N LEU A 416 27.78 -1.03 -16.06
CA LEU A 416 27.22 -1.02 -14.71
C LEU A 416 26.83 0.39 -14.27
N ARG A 417 25.92 0.47 -13.31
CA ARG A 417 25.49 1.71 -12.66
C ARG A 417 25.21 1.49 -11.17
N TYR A 418 25.15 2.58 -10.41
CA TYR A 418 24.81 2.53 -8.98
C TYR A 418 23.29 2.70 -8.80
N VAL A 419 22.68 1.85 -7.98
CA VAL A 419 21.21 1.74 -7.86
C VAL A 419 20.60 3.01 -7.25
N ASN A 420 21.25 3.58 -6.25
CA ASN A 420 20.75 4.77 -5.54
C ASN A 420 21.01 6.09 -6.27
N ASP A 421 21.99 6.12 -7.18
CA ASP A 421 22.27 7.26 -8.05
C ASP A 421 22.66 6.71 -9.43
N LYS A 422 21.66 6.62 -10.31
CA LYS A 422 21.83 6.06 -11.66
C LYS A 422 22.56 7.03 -12.60
N SER A 423 22.90 8.25 -12.17
CA SER A 423 23.76 9.13 -12.96
C SER A 423 25.22 8.68 -12.98
N LEU A 424 25.61 7.88 -11.99
CA LEU A 424 26.92 7.27 -11.91
C LEU A 424 26.89 5.93 -12.66
N GLU A 425 27.60 5.85 -13.78
CA GLU A 425 27.67 4.65 -14.61
C GLU A 425 29.07 4.45 -15.19
N GLU A 426 29.39 3.20 -15.51
CA GLU A 426 30.68 2.79 -16.05
C GLU A 426 30.48 1.86 -17.25
N LEU A 427 31.30 2.06 -18.29
CA LEU A 427 31.29 1.27 -19.52
C LEU A 427 32.71 0.84 -19.86
N TYR A 428 32.92 -0.46 -20.09
CA TYR A 428 34.23 -1.03 -20.43
C TYR A 428 34.13 -1.92 -21.66
N ASN A 429 35.10 -1.81 -22.56
CA ASN A 429 35.35 -2.79 -23.61
C ASN A 429 36.34 -3.83 -23.05
N LEU A 430 35.86 -5.01 -22.71
CA LEU A 430 36.65 -6.07 -22.07
C LEU A 430 37.63 -6.76 -23.02
N LYS A 431 37.45 -6.61 -24.34
CA LYS A 431 38.36 -7.15 -25.35
C LYS A 431 39.64 -6.31 -25.44
N ASP A 432 39.51 -4.99 -25.43
CA ASP A 432 40.62 -4.05 -25.53
C ASP A 432 41.16 -3.62 -24.15
N ASP A 433 40.31 -3.62 -23.12
CA ASP A 433 40.62 -3.28 -21.73
C ASP A 433 40.10 -4.37 -20.76
N PRO A 434 40.70 -5.58 -20.78
CA PRO A 434 40.29 -6.68 -19.91
C PRO A 434 40.54 -6.42 -18.42
N LYS A 435 41.29 -5.36 -18.11
CA LYS A 435 41.57 -4.94 -16.74
C LYS A 435 40.64 -3.83 -16.26
N GLU A 436 39.71 -3.32 -17.07
CA GLU A 436 38.68 -2.35 -16.66
C GLU A 436 39.30 -1.05 -16.11
N THR A 437 40.26 -0.49 -16.83
CA THR A 437 41.05 0.69 -16.44
C THR A 437 40.58 1.99 -17.08
N ASN A 438 39.80 1.93 -18.17
CA ASN A 438 39.32 3.10 -18.89
C ASN A 438 37.79 3.11 -19.00
N ASN A 439 37.11 3.93 -18.20
CA ASN A 439 35.66 4.07 -18.25
C ASN A 439 35.24 4.91 -19.48
N LEU A 440 34.52 4.29 -20.41
CA LEU A 440 34.08 4.86 -21.68
C LEU A 440 32.70 5.55 -21.60
N ALA A 441 32.01 5.53 -20.45
CA ALA A 441 30.63 6.01 -20.35
C ALA A 441 30.46 7.50 -20.72
N ALA A 442 31.47 8.32 -20.42
CA ALA A 442 31.46 9.75 -20.78
C ALA A 442 31.96 10.03 -22.21
N ASN A 443 32.44 9.02 -22.94
CA ASN A 443 32.97 9.19 -24.28
C ASN A 443 31.81 9.19 -25.32
N PRO A 444 31.60 10.30 -26.07
CA PRO A 444 30.53 10.40 -27.07
C PRO A 444 30.57 9.34 -28.17
N GLU A 445 31.76 8.79 -28.49
CA GLU A 445 31.92 7.75 -29.53
C GLU A 445 31.21 6.45 -29.17
N TYR A 446 31.04 6.15 -27.88
CA TYR A 446 30.43 4.92 -27.39
C TYR A 446 29.00 5.12 -26.87
N LYS A 447 28.38 6.27 -27.19
CA LYS A 447 27.04 6.62 -26.70
C LYS A 447 25.97 5.59 -27.09
N ASP A 448 26.01 5.08 -28.31
CA ASP A 448 25.00 4.11 -28.78
C ASP A 448 25.16 2.77 -28.04
N VAL A 449 26.40 2.32 -27.83
CA VAL A 449 26.71 1.12 -27.03
C VAL A 449 26.25 1.29 -25.59
N LEU A 450 26.51 2.46 -24.99
CA LEU A 450 26.04 2.78 -23.64
C LEU A 450 24.52 2.70 -23.52
N LEU A 451 23.78 3.29 -24.46
CA LEU A 451 22.32 3.30 -24.46
C LEU A 451 21.74 1.90 -24.68
N GLU A 452 22.32 1.11 -25.58
CA GLU A 452 21.92 -0.28 -25.83
C GLU A 452 22.09 -1.13 -24.57
N LEU A 453 23.28 -1.07 -23.96
CA LEU A 453 23.57 -1.88 -22.76
C LEU A 453 22.79 -1.41 -21.53
N ARG A 454 22.51 -0.10 -21.41
CA ARG A 454 21.63 0.44 -20.37
C ARG A 454 20.20 -0.09 -20.54
N ALA A 455 19.64 -0.02 -21.74
CA ALA A 455 18.31 -0.55 -22.03
C ALA A 455 18.24 -2.06 -21.77
N LYS A 456 19.30 -2.80 -22.13
CA LYS A 456 19.40 -4.23 -21.86
C LYS A 456 19.49 -4.55 -20.36
N ASN A 457 20.19 -3.73 -19.59
CA ASN A 457 20.22 -3.82 -18.13
C ASN A 457 18.83 -3.60 -17.52
N ASP A 458 18.10 -2.58 -17.96
CA ASP A 458 16.72 -2.33 -17.52
C ASP A 458 15.79 -3.50 -17.85
N GLU A 459 15.90 -4.05 -19.07
CA GLU A 459 15.11 -5.19 -19.53
C GLU A 459 15.37 -6.45 -18.70
N LEU A 460 16.63 -6.81 -18.44
CA LEU A 460 16.97 -7.95 -17.58
C LEU A 460 16.59 -7.71 -16.12
N GLY A 461 16.73 -6.48 -15.64
CA GLY A 461 16.34 -6.08 -14.31
C GLY A 461 14.84 -6.26 -14.05
N GLN A 462 14.01 -5.91 -15.04
CA GLN A 462 12.57 -6.14 -15.00
C GLN A 462 12.21 -7.63 -15.18
N ARG A 463 12.86 -8.32 -16.12
CA ARG A 463 12.63 -9.75 -16.40
C ARG A 463 12.81 -10.63 -15.16
N TYR A 464 13.80 -10.31 -14.32
CA TYR A 464 14.11 -11.09 -13.11
C TYR A 464 13.56 -10.45 -11.82
N ALA A 465 12.71 -9.43 -11.88
CA ALA A 465 12.12 -8.82 -10.68
C ALA A 465 11.35 -9.84 -9.82
N ASP A 466 11.36 -9.66 -8.49
CA ASP A 466 10.61 -10.50 -7.55
C ASP A 466 9.08 -10.31 -7.75
N PRO A 467 8.34 -11.35 -8.17
CA PRO A 467 6.89 -11.26 -8.34
C PRO A 467 6.15 -11.06 -7.00
N PHE A 468 6.82 -11.20 -5.86
CA PHE A 468 6.18 -11.19 -4.54
C PHE A 468 6.54 -10.00 -3.66
N SER A 469 7.28 -8.99 -4.13
CA SER A 469 7.63 -7.82 -3.30
C SER A 469 6.64 -6.65 -3.42
N GLY A 470 5.89 -6.58 -4.53
CA GLY A 470 4.99 -5.46 -4.81
C GLY A 470 5.70 -4.11 -4.91
N ILE A 471 4.95 -3.05 -5.21
CA ILE A 471 5.44 -1.67 -5.35
C ILE A 471 4.44 -0.73 -4.66
N PRO A 472 4.87 0.33 -3.96
CA PRO A 472 3.95 1.35 -3.43
C PRO A 472 3.10 1.99 -4.53
N THR A 473 1.82 2.22 -4.23
CA THR A 473 0.83 2.80 -5.17
C THR A 473 -0.02 3.84 -4.48
N GLY A 474 -1.03 4.40 -5.16
CA GLY A 474 -1.98 5.33 -4.53
C GLY A 474 -1.34 6.59 -3.96
N LEU A 475 -0.33 7.11 -4.65
CA LEU A 475 0.44 8.28 -4.23
C LEU A 475 -0.46 9.52 -4.13
N THR A 476 -0.30 10.29 -3.07
CA THR A 476 -0.95 11.60 -2.92
C THR A 476 0.02 12.64 -2.36
N VAL A 477 -0.20 13.90 -2.75
CA VAL A 477 0.37 15.09 -2.11
C VAL A 477 -0.80 15.89 -1.55
N GLU A 478 -0.76 16.31 -0.29
CA GLU A 478 -1.91 16.98 0.38
C GLU A 478 -3.21 16.15 0.31
N TYR A 479 -3.10 14.82 0.37
CA TYR A 479 -4.22 13.90 0.18
C TYR A 479 -4.91 13.98 -1.21
N ILE A 480 -4.32 14.71 -2.16
CA ILE A 480 -4.80 14.83 -3.54
C ILE A 480 -4.16 13.74 -4.40
N ARG A 481 -5.00 12.87 -4.98
CA ARG A 481 -4.58 11.73 -5.82
C ARG A 481 -4.06 12.11 -7.20
N LYS A 482 -4.46 13.28 -7.70
CA LYS A 482 -4.07 13.82 -9.01
C LYS A 482 -3.47 15.22 -8.90
N PRO A 483 -2.35 15.36 -8.19
CA PRO A 483 -1.78 16.66 -7.86
C PRO A 483 -1.31 17.44 -9.11
N GLU A 484 -1.14 16.79 -10.26
CA GLU A 484 -0.80 17.41 -11.53
C GLU A 484 -1.88 18.39 -12.05
N ASN A 485 -3.13 18.24 -11.59
CA ASN A 485 -4.26 19.09 -12.01
C ASN A 485 -4.54 20.25 -11.04
N VAL A 486 -3.78 20.38 -9.95
CA VAL A 486 -4.01 21.38 -8.89
C VAL A 486 -2.74 22.19 -8.60
N LYS A 487 -2.87 23.17 -7.72
CA LYS A 487 -1.74 23.88 -7.13
C LYS A 487 -1.66 23.53 -5.65
N ILE A 488 -0.48 23.11 -5.22
CA ILE A 488 -0.20 22.79 -3.83
C ILE A 488 0.17 24.09 -3.09
N ASN A 489 -0.69 24.52 -2.16
CA ASN A 489 -0.57 25.79 -1.44
C ASN A 489 0.26 25.67 -0.15
N ASP A 490 0.70 24.46 0.19
CA ASP A 490 1.66 24.27 1.25
C ASP A 490 3.10 24.14 0.74
N SER A 491 4.00 24.76 1.47
CA SER A 491 5.44 24.76 1.21
C SER A 491 6.16 23.54 1.76
N LYS A 492 5.49 22.71 2.58
CA LYS A 492 6.01 21.47 3.17
C LYS A 492 5.00 20.31 3.07
N PRO A 493 4.47 20.04 1.87
CA PRO A 493 3.25 19.25 1.74
C PRO A 493 3.40 17.82 2.26
N GLU A 494 2.31 17.20 2.68
CA GLU A 494 2.36 15.80 3.10
C GLU A 494 2.22 14.81 1.95
N PHE A 495 3.05 13.77 2.02
CA PHE A 495 3.06 12.64 1.10
C PHE A 495 2.37 11.42 1.74
N SER A 496 1.55 10.73 0.96
CA SER A 496 0.93 9.46 1.37
C SER A 496 0.98 8.43 0.25
N TRP A 497 0.99 7.14 0.61
CA TRP A 497 1.00 6.01 -0.31
C TRP A 497 0.34 4.76 0.29
N ILE A 498 -0.17 3.92 -0.60
CA ILE A 498 -0.67 2.59 -0.29
C ILE A 498 0.49 1.60 -0.33
N VAL A 499 0.70 0.91 0.80
CA VAL A 499 1.68 -0.18 0.91
C VAL A 499 1.17 -1.40 0.12
N PRO A 500 2.02 -2.06 -0.70
CA PRO A 500 1.61 -3.25 -1.44
C PRO A 500 1.22 -4.39 -0.49
N LYS A 501 0.17 -5.13 -0.84
CA LYS A 501 -0.34 -6.29 -0.05
C LYS A 501 0.75 -7.33 0.21
N GLU A 502 1.66 -7.49 -0.73
CA GLU A 502 2.80 -8.40 -0.71
C GLU A 502 3.76 -8.13 0.46
N ALA A 503 3.96 -6.86 0.84
CA ALA A 503 4.84 -6.49 1.93
C ALA A 503 4.25 -6.84 3.30
N VAL A 504 2.92 -7.00 3.38
CA VAL A 504 2.11 -7.18 4.60
C VAL A 504 2.17 -5.96 5.55
N LEU A 505 3.38 -5.55 5.94
CA LEU A 505 3.68 -4.40 6.79
C LEU A 505 4.93 -3.69 6.27
N GLN A 506 4.94 -2.37 6.41
CA GLN A 506 6.12 -1.54 6.17
C GLN A 506 6.88 -1.33 7.49
N LYS A 507 8.21 -1.45 7.46
CA LYS A 507 9.10 -1.11 8.59
C LYS A 507 9.90 0.16 8.38
N ALA A 508 10.17 0.50 7.13
CA ALA A 508 10.83 1.73 6.75
C ALA A 508 10.40 2.16 5.36
N TYR A 509 10.64 3.42 5.02
CA TYR A 509 10.44 3.97 3.69
C TYR A 509 11.61 4.86 3.28
N GLN A 510 11.65 5.19 2.00
CA GLN A 510 12.46 6.28 1.47
C GLN A 510 11.66 7.06 0.44
N VAL A 511 11.52 8.36 0.67
CA VAL A 511 10.94 9.33 -0.26
C VAL A 511 12.06 10.07 -0.99
N LEU A 512 11.88 10.23 -2.30
CA LEU A 512 12.69 11.11 -3.13
C LEU A 512 11.80 12.19 -3.73
N VAL A 513 12.17 13.46 -3.57
CA VAL A 513 11.60 14.61 -4.27
C VAL A 513 12.71 15.26 -5.09
N SER A 514 12.42 15.48 -6.36
CA SER A 514 13.36 15.96 -7.37
C SER A 514 12.85 17.23 -8.04
N SER A 515 13.76 18.12 -8.42
CA SER A 515 13.43 19.34 -9.17
C SER A 515 13.10 19.08 -10.65
N SER A 516 13.40 17.88 -11.17
CA SER A 516 13.08 17.49 -12.54
C SER A 516 12.81 15.99 -12.66
N ARG A 517 12.04 15.63 -13.70
CA ARG A 517 11.74 14.23 -14.02
C ARG A 517 13.00 13.42 -14.31
N GLU A 518 13.98 14.02 -14.98
CA GLU A 518 15.26 13.36 -15.30
C GLU A 518 16.03 12.96 -14.03
N LEU A 519 16.07 13.84 -13.03
CA LEU A 519 16.68 13.53 -11.73
C LEU A 519 15.90 12.44 -10.99
N ALA A 520 14.58 12.49 -11.00
CA ALA A 520 13.74 11.44 -10.43
C ALA A 520 13.96 10.08 -11.11
N GLU A 521 14.06 10.02 -12.44
CA GLU A 521 14.37 8.81 -13.21
C GLU A 521 15.76 8.24 -12.85
N LYS A 522 16.70 9.12 -12.49
CA LYS A 522 18.05 8.76 -12.02
C LYS A 522 18.14 8.41 -10.53
N ASN A 523 17.02 8.37 -9.81
CA ASN A 523 16.95 8.17 -8.35
C ASN A 523 17.60 9.30 -7.53
N ILE A 524 17.72 10.51 -8.08
CA ILE A 524 18.27 11.66 -7.38
C ILE A 524 17.15 12.51 -6.80
N GLY A 525 17.02 12.52 -5.48
CA GLY A 525 16.15 13.44 -4.74
C GLY A 525 16.92 14.70 -4.32
N ASP A 526 17.21 15.59 -5.28
CA ASP A 526 17.99 16.82 -5.04
C ASP A 526 17.26 17.85 -4.18
N VAL A 527 15.92 17.78 -4.13
CA VAL A 527 15.08 18.63 -3.28
C VAL A 527 14.91 17.98 -1.91
N TRP A 528 14.60 16.69 -1.89
CA TRP A 528 14.54 15.92 -0.66
C TRP A 528 14.86 14.44 -0.91
N ASN A 529 15.72 13.88 -0.07
CA ASN A 529 15.93 12.45 0.04
C ASN A 529 15.86 12.08 1.52
N SER A 530 14.80 11.40 1.92
CA SER A 530 14.58 11.07 3.33
C SER A 530 15.60 10.06 3.89
N GLY A 531 16.41 9.44 3.02
CA GLY A 531 17.14 8.22 3.37
C GLY A 531 16.18 7.10 3.83
N GLN A 532 16.71 6.11 4.54
CA GLN A 532 15.88 5.06 5.14
C GLN A 532 15.28 5.55 6.46
N VAL A 533 14.01 5.96 6.44
CA VAL A 533 13.28 6.35 7.65
C VAL A 533 12.62 5.12 8.28
N ARG A 534 13.02 4.75 9.50
CA ARG A 534 12.47 3.60 10.24
C ARG A 534 11.10 3.93 10.84
N SER A 535 10.08 3.85 10.00
CA SER A 535 8.70 4.11 10.38
C SER A 535 7.72 3.28 9.56
N ASN A 536 6.59 2.93 10.18
CA ASN A 536 5.43 2.34 9.52
C ASN A 536 4.42 3.41 9.05
N LYS A 537 4.70 4.70 9.21
CA LYS A 537 3.89 5.76 8.58
C LYS A 537 3.92 5.60 7.06
N SER A 538 2.75 5.63 6.44
CA SER A 538 2.55 5.62 4.98
C SER A 538 1.53 6.68 4.54
N SER A 539 1.13 7.52 5.48
CA SER A 539 0.24 8.66 5.31
C SER A 539 0.76 9.77 6.20
N ASP A 540 0.46 11.02 5.85
CA ASP A 540 0.85 12.19 6.65
C ASP A 540 2.38 12.23 6.87
N VAL A 541 3.14 12.09 5.78
CA VAL A 541 4.60 12.20 5.77
C VAL A 541 4.97 13.57 5.23
N GLU A 542 5.19 14.53 6.12
CA GLU A 542 5.60 15.91 5.80
C GLU A 542 6.97 15.94 5.10
N LEU A 543 7.15 16.89 4.19
CA LEU A 543 8.46 17.21 3.61
C LEU A 543 9.45 17.68 4.69
N GLU A 544 10.53 16.91 4.89
CA GLU A 544 11.66 17.34 5.72
C GLU A 544 12.67 18.17 4.92
N GLY A 545 13.20 19.24 5.54
CA GLY A 545 14.24 20.09 4.94
C GLY A 545 13.78 21.51 4.61
N GLU A 546 14.32 22.07 3.52
CA GLU A 546 13.98 23.41 3.05
C GLU A 546 12.56 23.46 2.46
N ARG A 547 11.89 24.60 2.64
CA ARG A 547 10.56 24.84 2.05
C ARG A 547 10.65 24.80 0.53
N LEU A 548 9.62 24.27 -0.12
CA LEU A 548 9.50 24.30 -1.57
C LEU A 548 9.38 25.73 -2.08
N ASN A 549 9.79 25.97 -3.32
CA ASN A 549 9.61 27.26 -3.98
C ASN A 549 8.17 27.37 -4.52
N PRO A 550 7.55 28.57 -4.52
CA PRO A 550 6.23 28.75 -5.08
C PRO A 550 6.22 28.56 -6.60
N ASN A 551 5.07 28.24 -7.17
CA ASN A 551 4.84 28.11 -8.62
C ASN A 551 5.81 27.16 -9.37
N THR A 552 6.37 26.17 -8.68
CA THR A 552 7.43 25.27 -9.18
C THR A 552 6.92 23.84 -9.30
N SER A 553 7.32 23.12 -10.37
CA SER A 553 7.02 21.70 -10.54
C SER A 553 8.07 20.84 -9.85
N TYR A 554 7.62 19.77 -9.19
CA TYR A 554 8.44 18.78 -8.52
C TYR A 554 7.98 17.38 -8.89
N PHE A 555 8.87 16.42 -8.75
CA PHE A 555 8.64 15.01 -9.07
C PHE A 555 9.00 14.18 -7.87
N TRP A 556 8.15 13.25 -7.47
CA TRP A 556 8.44 12.42 -6.31
C TRP A 556 8.09 10.96 -6.53
N LYS A 557 8.70 10.11 -5.71
CA LYS A 557 8.44 8.68 -5.64
C LYS A 557 8.89 8.12 -4.30
N VAL A 558 8.42 6.93 -3.98
CA VAL A 558 8.71 6.26 -2.70
C VAL A 558 9.03 4.78 -2.92
N ARG A 559 9.94 4.25 -2.10
CA ARG A 559 10.15 2.80 -1.94
C ARG A 559 10.04 2.43 -0.47
N ILE A 560 9.80 1.15 -0.20
CA ILE A 560 9.59 0.66 1.16
C ILE A 560 10.51 -0.51 1.51
N PHE A 561 10.62 -0.75 2.81
CA PHE A 561 11.25 -1.91 3.40
C PHE A 561 10.19 -2.71 4.14
N ASP A 562 10.00 -3.97 3.75
CA ASP A 562 8.98 -4.85 4.33
C ASP A 562 9.34 -5.31 5.76
N LYS A 563 8.48 -6.14 6.35
CA LYS A 563 8.71 -6.73 7.69
C LYS A 563 10.02 -7.52 7.83
N ASP A 564 10.57 -8.04 6.74
CA ASP A 564 11.80 -8.82 6.70
C ASP A 564 12.96 -7.98 6.15
N ASN A 565 12.80 -6.64 6.10
CA ASN A 565 13.78 -5.69 5.60
C ASN A 565 14.15 -5.91 4.11
N ARG A 566 13.23 -6.49 3.32
CA ARG A 566 13.36 -6.57 1.85
C ARG A 566 12.91 -5.25 1.23
N ILE A 567 13.64 -4.82 0.21
CA ILE A 567 13.43 -3.53 -0.45
C ILE A 567 12.52 -3.71 -1.65
N SER A 568 11.47 -2.90 -1.73
CA SER A 568 10.64 -2.77 -2.94
C SER A 568 11.35 -1.97 -4.02
N GLU A 569 10.91 -2.12 -5.26
CA GLU A 569 11.18 -1.09 -6.27
C GLU A 569 10.54 0.24 -5.86
N TYR A 570 10.99 1.34 -6.46
CA TYR A 570 10.31 2.63 -6.33
C TYR A 570 8.94 2.60 -7.00
N SER A 571 8.00 3.37 -6.46
CA SER A 571 6.75 3.71 -7.12
C SER A 571 6.99 4.41 -8.46
N GLU A 572 5.92 4.48 -9.27
CA GLU A 572 5.87 5.43 -10.38
C GLU A 572 6.13 6.86 -9.89
N ILE A 573 6.69 7.67 -10.77
CA ILE A 573 6.96 9.09 -10.49
C ILE A 573 5.64 9.86 -10.59
N GLN A 574 5.28 10.57 -9.52
CA GLN A 574 4.17 11.52 -9.53
C GLN A 574 4.69 12.95 -9.62
N GLU A 575 4.12 13.75 -10.52
CA GLU A 575 4.40 15.18 -10.63
C GLU A 575 3.40 15.97 -9.79
N PHE A 576 3.87 17.04 -9.14
CA PHE A 576 3.02 18.05 -8.52
C PHE A 576 3.59 19.44 -8.74
N LYS A 577 2.74 20.47 -8.65
CA LYS A 577 3.15 21.86 -8.81
C LYS A 577 2.68 22.70 -7.63
N THR A 578 3.61 23.42 -6.99
CA THR A 578 3.28 24.38 -5.94
C THR A 578 2.56 25.61 -6.51
N GLY A 579 1.74 26.23 -5.67
CA GLY A 579 1.01 27.47 -5.93
C GLY A 579 1.67 28.68 -5.27
N SER A 580 0.83 29.63 -4.85
CA SER A 580 1.22 30.66 -3.89
C SER A 580 1.09 30.10 -2.47
N PHE A 581 2.00 30.47 -1.58
CA PHE A 581 1.93 30.10 -0.16
C PHE A 581 1.28 31.19 0.71
N GLU A 582 0.57 32.12 0.09
CA GLU A 582 -0.19 33.16 0.78
C GLU A 582 -1.63 32.69 1.03
N GLY A 583 -2.08 32.69 2.28
CA GLY A 583 -3.47 32.40 2.66
C GLY A 583 -3.67 31.09 3.41
N ASP A 584 -4.69 30.34 3.02
CA ASP A 584 -5.07 29.03 3.57
C ASP A 584 -3.99 27.97 3.32
N ILE A 585 -3.90 26.99 4.24
CA ILE A 585 -2.93 25.88 4.10
C ILE A 585 -3.49 24.74 3.26
N THR A 586 -4.82 24.61 3.15
CA THR A 586 -5.43 23.55 2.34
C THR A 586 -5.33 23.85 0.85
N SER A 587 -4.84 22.86 0.11
CA SER A 587 -4.88 22.86 -1.36
C SER A 587 -6.26 22.44 -1.88
N GLN A 588 -6.89 23.22 -2.76
CA GLN A 588 -8.19 22.87 -3.34
C GLN A 588 -8.04 21.80 -4.46
N ASN A 589 -8.94 20.82 -4.47
CA ASN A 589 -9.05 19.85 -5.57
C ASN A 589 -9.72 20.43 -6.84
N PHE A 590 -9.56 19.76 -7.98
CA PHE A 590 -10.08 20.25 -9.27
C PHE A 590 -11.51 19.76 -9.54
N PHE A 591 -12.25 20.52 -10.34
CA PHE A 591 -13.59 20.15 -10.78
C PHE A 591 -13.59 19.21 -11.98
N GLN A 592 -14.59 18.35 -12.05
CA GLN A 592 -14.88 17.45 -13.16
C GLN A 592 -16.19 17.82 -13.85
N VAL A 593 -16.25 17.58 -15.16
CA VAL A 593 -17.46 17.69 -15.97
C VAL A 593 -17.77 16.34 -16.58
N GLU A 594 -18.90 15.75 -16.19
CA GLU A 594 -19.39 14.50 -16.78
C GLU A 594 -20.43 14.78 -17.85
N LYS A 595 -20.25 14.17 -19.02
CA LYS A 595 -21.18 14.27 -20.15
C LYS A 595 -22.18 13.11 -20.10
N ILE A 596 -23.39 13.37 -19.64
CA ILE A 596 -24.43 12.37 -19.42
C ILE A 596 -25.38 12.34 -20.63
N LYS A 597 -25.52 11.17 -21.24
CA LYS A 597 -26.49 10.91 -22.31
C LYS A 597 -27.85 10.50 -21.74
N PRO A 598 -28.95 10.75 -22.47
CA PRO A 598 -30.27 10.29 -22.05
C PRO A 598 -30.30 8.78 -21.81
N VAL A 599 -30.97 8.35 -20.75
CA VAL A 599 -31.26 6.94 -20.47
C VAL A 599 -32.64 6.54 -20.97
N ASP A 600 -33.56 7.50 -21.05
CA ASP A 600 -34.89 7.33 -21.62
C ASP A 600 -35.33 8.61 -22.35
N SER A 601 -36.18 8.47 -23.35
CA SER A 601 -36.73 9.61 -24.10
C SER A 601 -37.99 9.22 -24.86
N LYS A 602 -38.88 10.19 -25.07
CA LYS A 602 -40.11 10.00 -25.84
C LYS A 602 -40.52 11.29 -26.54
N GLN A 603 -41.12 11.16 -27.72
CA GLN A 603 -41.81 12.27 -28.36
C GLN A 603 -43.27 12.32 -27.89
N LEU A 604 -43.71 13.51 -27.46
CA LEU A 604 -45.06 13.76 -26.96
C LEU A 604 -46.00 14.09 -28.13
N ALA A 605 -47.32 14.02 -27.88
CA ALA A 605 -48.34 14.21 -28.93
C ALA A 605 -48.31 15.59 -29.59
N ASP A 606 -47.77 16.61 -28.90
CA ASP A 606 -47.58 17.97 -29.42
C ASP A 606 -46.25 18.18 -30.16
N GLY A 607 -45.47 17.11 -30.36
CA GLY A 607 -44.17 17.14 -31.04
C GLY A 607 -42.97 17.44 -30.13
N THR A 608 -43.18 17.72 -28.84
CA THR A 608 -42.11 17.95 -27.86
C THR A 608 -41.29 16.69 -27.61
N TYR A 609 -39.97 16.81 -27.55
CA TYR A 609 -39.10 15.71 -27.14
C TYR A 609 -38.85 15.78 -25.63
N PHE A 610 -39.33 14.79 -24.90
CA PHE A 610 -39.04 14.58 -23.48
C PHE A 610 -37.80 13.69 -23.31
N ILE A 611 -36.93 14.06 -22.39
CA ILE A 611 -35.63 13.45 -22.16
C ILE A 611 -35.44 13.22 -20.66
N ASP A 612 -35.05 12.00 -20.27
CA ASP A 612 -34.63 11.64 -18.91
C ASP A 612 -33.14 11.24 -18.91
N PHE A 613 -32.33 11.95 -18.12
CA PHE A 613 -30.91 11.65 -17.92
C PHE A 613 -30.67 10.60 -16.81
N GLY A 614 -31.73 10.13 -16.16
CA GLY A 614 -31.74 9.07 -15.16
C GLY A 614 -31.46 9.56 -13.74
N LYS A 615 -30.62 10.58 -13.57
CA LYS A 615 -30.31 11.17 -12.26
C LYS A 615 -30.33 12.70 -12.32
N HIS A 616 -30.59 13.32 -11.17
CA HIS A 616 -30.44 14.76 -10.99
C HIS A 616 -28.97 15.09 -10.99
N ALA A 617 -28.56 16.13 -11.70
CA ALA A 617 -27.20 16.63 -11.63
C ALA A 617 -27.20 18.17 -11.68
N PHE A 618 -26.25 18.77 -10.97
CA PHE A 618 -25.98 20.20 -11.06
C PHE A 618 -25.25 20.48 -12.37
N GLY A 619 -25.93 21.15 -13.29
CA GLY A 619 -25.38 21.31 -14.63
C GLY A 619 -26.16 22.24 -15.53
N THR A 620 -25.79 22.17 -16.81
CA THR A 620 -26.56 22.70 -17.94
C THR A 620 -26.66 21.63 -19.02
N ILE A 621 -27.25 21.96 -20.17
CA ILE A 621 -27.44 21.04 -21.29
C ILE A 621 -26.71 21.56 -22.54
N GLU A 622 -26.03 20.65 -23.24
CA GLU A 622 -25.45 20.87 -24.57
C GLU A 622 -26.32 20.15 -25.61
N LEU A 623 -26.73 20.88 -26.65
CA LEU A 623 -27.47 20.35 -27.79
C LEU A 623 -26.58 20.30 -29.03
N ASN A 624 -26.33 19.10 -29.54
CA ASN A 624 -25.58 18.87 -30.79
C ASN A 624 -26.56 18.72 -31.97
N TYR A 625 -27.18 19.82 -32.39
CA TYR A 625 -28.28 19.83 -33.35
C TYR A 625 -28.05 20.81 -34.50
N MET A 626 -28.16 20.35 -35.74
CA MET A 626 -28.12 21.19 -36.95
C MET A 626 -29.51 21.24 -37.59
N PRO A 627 -30.26 22.34 -37.46
CA PRO A 627 -31.58 22.44 -38.08
C PRO A 627 -31.44 22.66 -39.59
N LYS A 628 -32.49 22.30 -40.35
CA LYS A 628 -32.53 22.56 -41.81
C LYS A 628 -32.72 24.04 -42.18
N LYS A 629 -33.28 24.83 -41.26
CA LYS A 629 -33.50 26.27 -41.37
C LYS A 629 -33.33 26.89 -39.98
N ALA A 630 -33.10 28.19 -39.89
CA ALA A 630 -33.10 28.86 -38.60
C ALA A 630 -34.45 28.65 -37.88
N GLU A 631 -34.40 28.24 -36.62
CA GLU A 631 -35.57 28.03 -35.77
C GLU A 631 -35.23 28.35 -34.31
N THR A 632 -36.26 28.61 -33.50
CA THR A 632 -36.12 28.87 -32.06
C THR A 632 -36.66 27.66 -31.30
N LEU A 633 -35.80 27.04 -30.50
CA LEU A 633 -36.19 25.97 -29.59
C LEU A 633 -36.57 26.55 -28.24
N THR A 634 -37.59 25.98 -27.61
CA THR A 634 -37.80 26.19 -26.16
C THR A 634 -37.23 24.99 -25.44
N VAL A 635 -36.20 25.23 -24.62
CA VAL A 635 -35.56 24.22 -23.77
C VAL A 635 -36.07 24.38 -22.36
N ARG A 636 -36.72 23.34 -21.84
CA ARG A 636 -37.15 23.29 -20.44
C ARG A 636 -36.32 22.29 -19.68
N LEU A 637 -35.86 22.66 -18.49
CA LEU A 637 -35.12 21.80 -17.57
C LEU A 637 -35.86 21.76 -16.24
N GLY A 638 -35.90 20.59 -15.59
CA GLY A 638 -36.52 20.48 -14.28
C GLY A 638 -36.16 19.23 -13.49
N GLU A 639 -36.45 19.28 -12.19
CA GLU A 639 -36.25 18.19 -11.23
C GLU A 639 -37.49 17.29 -11.08
N LYS A 640 -38.69 17.86 -11.19
CA LYS A 640 -39.94 17.18 -10.85
C LYS A 640 -40.85 16.99 -12.06
N LEU A 641 -41.56 15.86 -12.09
CA LEU A 641 -42.59 15.58 -13.08
C LEU A 641 -43.99 15.81 -12.52
N LEU A 642 -44.91 16.24 -13.40
CA LEU A 642 -46.35 16.25 -13.19
C LEU A 642 -47.00 15.63 -14.44
N ASP A 643 -47.79 14.57 -14.25
CA ASP A 643 -48.50 13.86 -15.33
C ASP A 643 -47.62 13.45 -16.53
N GLY A 644 -46.37 13.06 -16.24
CA GLY A 644 -45.41 12.59 -17.25
C GLY A 644 -44.76 13.68 -18.10
N ARG A 645 -44.89 14.95 -17.69
CA ARG A 645 -44.19 16.14 -18.19
C ARG A 645 -43.38 16.81 -17.09
N ILE A 646 -42.46 17.69 -17.46
CA ILE A 646 -41.80 18.57 -16.48
C ILE A 646 -42.85 19.44 -15.79
N ASP A 647 -42.85 19.43 -14.45
CA ASP A 647 -43.68 20.32 -13.66
C ASP A 647 -43.16 21.75 -13.81
N GLN A 648 -43.88 22.59 -14.55
CA GLN A 648 -43.50 23.98 -14.83
C GLN A 648 -43.78 24.91 -13.66
N ASN A 649 -44.50 24.43 -12.63
CA ASN A 649 -44.75 25.16 -11.40
C ASN A 649 -44.57 24.21 -10.20
N PRO A 650 -43.35 23.70 -9.99
CA PRO A 650 -43.11 22.61 -9.07
C PRO A 650 -43.33 22.99 -7.60
N GLY A 651 -43.37 24.30 -7.32
CA GLY A 651 -43.60 24.90 -6.00
C GLY A 651 -42.34 24.92 -5.14
N GLY A 652 -42.29 25.87 -4.19
CA GLY A 652 -41.19 25.97 -3.24
C GLY A 652 -39.85 26.34 -3.89
N THR A 653 -38.83 25.50 -3.67
CA THR A 653 -37.45 25.71 -4.15
C THR A 653 -37.01 24.69 -5.20
N ILE A 654 -37.89 23.76 -5.57
CA ILE A 654 -37.69 22.80 -6.66
C ILE A 654 -37.51 23.58 -7.98
N ARG A 655 -36.50 23.22 -8.76
CA ARG A 655 -36.02 24.01 -9.89
C ARG A 655 -36.72 23.65 -11.20
N TYR A 656 -37.06 24.71 -11.92
CA TYR A 656 -37.55 24.71 -13.30
C TYR A 656 -36.92 25.88 -14.03
N ALA A 657 -36.44 25.66 -15.24
CA ALA A 657 -35.97 26.71 -16.13
C ALA A 657 -36.53 26.51 -17.53
N GLU A 658 -36.88 27.62 -18.18
CA GLU A 658 -37.26 27.66 -19.59
C GLU A 658 -36.37 28.68 -20.30
N VAL A 659 -35.72 28.25 -21.38
CA VAL A 659 -34.79 29.08 -22.17
C VAL A 659 -35.20 29.02 -23.63
N GLN A 660 -35.24 30.19 -24.28
CA GLN A 660 -35.37 30.28 -25.73
C GLN A 660 -33.99 30.21 -26.37
N LEU A 661 -33.78 29.26 -27.26
CA LEU A 661 -32.49 29.00 -27.91
C LEU A 661 -32.64 29.14 -29.43
N GLU A 662 -31.96 30.11 -30.03
CA GLU A 662 -31.86 30.23 -31.48
C GLU A 662 -30.86 29.19 -32.04
N VAL A 663 -31.33 28.36 -32.96
CA VAL A 663 -30.50 27.38 -33.68
C VAL A 663 -30.51 27.67 -35.18
N ARG A 664 -29.36 27.49 -35.84
CA ARG A 664 -29.14 27.83 -37.25
C ARG A 664 -28.34 26.73 -37.98
N PRO A 665 -28.54 26.54 -39.30
CA PRO A 665 -27.87 25.47 -40.05
C PRO A 665 -26.34 25.53 -40.02
N GLU A 666 -25.75 26.69 -39.76
CA GLU A 666 -24.29 26.90 -39.78
C GLU A 666 -23.59 26.53 -38.46
N LYS A 667 -24.34 26.23 -37.39
CA LYS A 667 -23.81 25.90 -36.07
C LYS A 667 -24.42 24.58 -35.56
N SER A 668 -23.57 23.70 -35.05
CA SER A 668 -23.94 22.33 -34.69
C SER A 668 -23.96 22.04 -33.19
N SER A 669 -23.36 22.89 -32.34
CA SER A 669 -23.33 22.71 -30.89
C SER A 669 -23.79 23.98 -30.18
N TYR A 670 -24.69 23.82 -29.22
CA TYR A 670 -25.31 24.89 -28.45
C TYR A 670 -25.26 24.54 -26.97
N LEU A 671 -24.57 25.37 -26.19
CA LEU A 671 -24.65 25.35 -24.73
C LEU A 671 -25.82 26.22 -24.28
N VAL A 672 -26.72 25.69 -23.46
CA VAL A 672 -27.85 26.46 -22.95
C VAL A 672 -27.39 27.39 -21.82
N GLU A 673 -27.64 28.69 -22.00
CA GLU A 673 -27.32 29.72 -21.02
C GLU A 673 -28.48 29.89 -20.05
N LEU A 674 -28.23 29.56 -18.77
CA LEU A 674 -29.20 29.67 -17.70
C LEU A 674 -29.09 31.02 -16.99
N VAL A 675 -30.18 31.47 -16.36
CA VAL A 675 -30.21 32.73 -15.59
C VAL A 675 -29.85 32.44 -14.12
N PRO A 676 -28.90 33.20 -13.51
CA PRO A 676 -28.59 33.06 -12.09
C PRO A 676 -29.82 33.28 -11.20
N ASP A 677 -30.00 32.46 -10.18
CA ASP A 677 -31.12 32.62 -9.24
C ASP A 677 -30.71 33.51 -8.05
N LYS A 678 -31.52 34.52 -7.74
CA LYS A 678 -31.20 35.48 -6.69
C LYS A 678 -31.00 34.86 -5.30
N ARG A 679 -31.59 33.69 -5.02
CA ARG A 679 -31.49 33.01 -3.72
C ARG A 679 -30.07 32.51 -3.46
N ASN A 680 -29.37 32.06 -4.50
CA ASN A 680 -28.02 31.49 -4.41
C ASN A 680 -26.91 32.42 -4.92
N THR A 681 -27.23 33.70 -5.12
CA THR A 681 -26.26 34.77 -5.45
C THR A 681 -26.20 35.85 -4.37
N ASN A 682 -26.67 35.52 -3.17
CA ASN A 682 -26.58 36.43 -2.03
C ASN A 682 -25.14 36.48 -1.49
N GLU A 683 -24.85 37.40 -0.59
CA GLU A 683 -23.48 37.60 -0.10
C GLU A 683 -22.93 36.45 0.78
N LEU A 684 -23.78 35.57 1.32
CA LEU A 684 -23.41 34.38 2.10
C LEU A 684 -23.12 33.16 1.22
N ALA A 685 -23.66 33.13 0.00
CA ALA A 685 -23.47 32.02 -0.93
C ALA A 685 -22.01 31.93 -1.38
N VAL A 686 -21.51 30.71 -1.59
CA VAL A 686 -20.17 30.52 -2.18
C VAL A 686 -20.17 30.91 -3.65
N THR A 687 -19.14 31.64 -4.06
CA THR A 687 -18.94 32.01 -5.46
C THR A 687 -18.51 30.79 -6.27
N MET A 688 -19.23 30.53 -7.37
CA MET A 688 -18.85 29.50 -8.34
C MET A 688 -17.64 29.97 -9.17
N PRO A 689 -16.78 29.06 -9.67
CA PRO A 689 -15.66 29.44 -10.54
C PRO A 689 -16.14 30.19 -11.79
N ASP A 690 -15.42 31.23 -12.23
CA ASP A 690 -15.76 32.01 -13.44
C ASP A 690 -15.79 31.17 -14.73
N SER A 691 -15.13 30.01 -14.73
CA SER A 691 -15.13 29.05 -15.83
C SER A 691 -16.41 28.22 -15.94
N PHE A 692 -17.29 28.27 -14.93
CA PHE A 692 -18.54 27.53 -14.92
C PHE A 692 -19.64 28.31 -15.65
N PRO A 693 -20.48 27.66 -16.47
CA PRO A 693 -21.76 28.25 -16.83
C PRO A 693 -22.62 28.37 -15.58
N VAL A 694 -23.70 29.14 -15.67
CA VAL A 694 -24.77 29.04 -14.68
C VAL A 694 -25.33 27.61 -14.72
N ILE A 695 -25.34 26.95 -13.57
CA ILE A 695 -25.82 25.58 -13.41
C ILE A 695 -27.03 25.54 -12.48
N LEU A 696 -27.91 24.56 -12.69
CA LEU A 696 -29.01 24.22 -11.80
C LEU A 696 -29.14 22.68 -11.71
N PRO A 697 -29.72 22.14 -10.64
CA PRO A 697 -30.02 20.73 -10.54
C PRO A 697 -31.20 20.37 -11.46
N PHE A 698 -31.00 19.42 -12.36
CA PHE A 698 -32.09 18.87 -13.16
C PHE A 698 -31.84 17.41 -13.51
N ARG A 699 -32.92 16.69 -13.82
CA ARG A 699 -32.89 15.33 -14.37
C ARG A 699 -33.56 15.24 -15.73
N TYR A 700 -34.56 16.08 -15.95
CA TYR A 700 -35.42 16.02 -17.12
C TYR A 700 -35.22 17.23 -18.01
N ALA A 701 -35.34 17.02 -19.33
CA ALA A 701 -35.40 18.09 -20.32
C ALA A 701 -36.56 17.90 -21.29
N GLU A 702 -37.20 19.01 -21.70
CA GLU A 702 -38.13 19.05 -22.82
C GLU A 702 -37.60 19.99 -23.91
N ILE A 703 -37.55 19.51 -25.15
CA ILE A 703 -37.14 20.30 -26.32
C ILE A 703 -38.37 20.50 -27.20
N VAL A 704 -38.87 21.74 -27.22
CA VAL A 704 -40.06 22.15 -27.98
C VAL A 704 -39.63 22.90 -29.24
N GLY A 705 -40.31 22.63 -30.35
CA GLY A 705 -40.09 23.34 -31.62
C GLY A 705 -38.95 22.79 -32.47
N ALA A 706 -38.33 21.67 -32.09
CA ALA A 706 -37.26 21.06 -32.87
C ALA A 706 -37.78 20.36 -34.14
N GLY A 707 -37.03 20.50 -35.23
CA GLY A 707 -37.30 19.84 -36.51
C GLY A 707 -37.32 18.30 -36.43
N LYS A 708 -37.83 17.66 -37.49
CA LYS A 708 -37.93 16.18 -37.60
C LYS A 708 -36.58 15.44 -37.58
N ASN A 709 -35.47 16.15 -37.73
CA ASN A 709 -34.12 15.58 -37.68
C ASN A 709 -33.48 15.74 -36.29
N PHE A 710 -34.20 16.23 -35.29
CA PHE A 710 -33.75 16.19 -33.90
C PHE A 710 -33.94 14.79 -33.33
N GLU A 711 -32.91 14.29 -32.66
CA GLU A 711 -32.97 13.04 -31.89
C GLU A 711 -32.57 13.32 -30.44
N PRO A 712 -33.25 12.74 -29.43
CA PRO A 712 -32.90 12.94 -28.03
C PRO A 712 -31.42 12.70 -27.69
N GLY A 713 -30.74 11.77 -28.36
CA GLY A 713 -29.30 11.51 -28.17
C GLY A 713 -28.37 12.69 -28.52
N MET A 714 -28.89 13.70 -29.22
CA MET A 714 -28.21 14.97 -29.50
C MET A 714 -28.10 15.86 -28.25
N ALA A 715 -28.97 15.66 -27.26
CA ALA A 715 -28.90 16.33 -25.97
C ALA A 715 -27.90 15.64 -25.03
N THR A 716 -27.13 16.43 -24.30
CA THR A 716 -26.15 15.96 -23.32
C THR A 716 -26.24 16.82 -22.08
N GLN A 717 -26.51 16.22 -20.92
CA GLN A 717 -26.41 16.91 -19.64
C GLN A 717 -24.93 17.03 -19.26
N LEU A 718 -24.48 18.23 -18.93
CA LEU A 718 -23.13 18.52 -18.46
C LEU A 718 -23.18 18.66 -16.94
N ALA A 719 -22.81 17.61 -16.21
CA ALA A 719 -22.82 17.58 -14.75
C ALA A 719 -21.48 18.04 -14.18
N TYR A 720 -21.51 19.00 -13.25
CA TYR A 720 -20.34 19.59 -12.62
C TYR A 720 -20.24 19.15 -11.16
N PHE A 721 -19.07 18.67 -10.74
CA PHE A 721 -18.79 18.24 -9.37
C PHE A 721 -17.29 18.34 -9.07
N ASN A 722 -16.90 18.42 -7.80
CA ASN A 722 -15.49 18.35 -7.42
C ASN A 722 -14.95 16.93 -7.69
N TYR A 723 -13.63 16.75 -7.83
CA TYR A 723 -13.03 15.45 -8.09
C TYR A 723 -13.60 14.36 -7.16
N PHE A 724 -14.17 13.31 -7.76
CA PHE A 724 -14.82 12.22 -7.05
C PHE A 724 -14.62 10.91 -7.81
N ASP A 725 -14.12 9.89 -7.15
CA ASP A 725 -14.00 8.55 -7.74
C ASP A 725 -15.16 7.65 -7.30
N TYR A 726 -16.11 7.43 -8.21
CA TYR A 726 -17.30 6.64 -7.90
C TYR A 726 -17.01 5.16 -7.65
N ASN A 727 -15.81 4.66 -7.96
CA ASN A 727 -15.49 3.24 -7.83
C ASN A 727 -14.82 2.87 -6.50
N THR A 728 -14.40 3.82 -5.66
CA THR A 728 -13.64 3.54 -4.42
C THR A 728 -14.47 2.88 -3.31
N SER A 729 -15.80 2.96 -3.40
CA SER A 729 -16.74 2.35 -2.46
C SER A 729 -17.79 1.46 -3.14
N ALA A 730 -18.32 0.47 -2.43
CA ALA A 730 -19.40 -0.39 -2.90
C ALA A 730 -20.22 -0.93 -1.72
N PHE A 731 -21.50 -1.20 -1.92
CA PHE A 731 -22.33 -1.87 -0.93
C PHE A 731 -23.44 -2.69 -1.59
N SER A 732 -23.74 -3.84 -0.99
CA SER A 732 -24.92 -4.63 -1.30
C SER A 732 -25.36 -5.43 -0.07
N SER A 733 -26.63 -5.83 -0.06
CA SER A 733 -27.23 -6.63 0.99
C SER A 733 -28.43 -7.44 0.50
N SER A 734 -28.92 -8.32 1.38
CA SER A 734 -30.16 -9.06 1.17
C SER A 734 -31.43 -8.19 1.19
N ASP A 735 -31.34 -6.91 1.60
CA ASP A 735 -32.46 -5.97 1.58
C ASP A 735 -32.37 -5.03 0.37
N THR A 736 -33.35 -5.10 -0.52
CA THR A 736 -33.34 -4.33 -1.77
C THR A 736 -33.65 -2.86 -1.57
N ILE A 737 -34.36 -2.48 -0.50
CA ILE A 737 -34.62 -1.07 -0.16
C ILE A 737 -33.33 -0.46 0.35
N LEU A 738 -32.63 -1.13 1.27
CA LEU A 738 -31.35 -0.66 1.80
C LEU A 738 -30.32 -0.41 0.68
N ASN A 739 -30.26 -1.30 -0.31
CA ASN A 739 -29.38 -1.14 -1.47
C ASN A 739 -29.74 0.13 -2.29
N GLN A 740 -31.02 0.41 -2.49
CA GLN A 740 -31.47 1.62 -3.20
C GLN A 740 -31.17 2.89 -2.39
N VAL A 741 -31.40 2.85 -1.08
CA VAL A 741 -31.09 3.95 -0.16
C VAL A 741 -29.59 4.28 -0.22
N TRP A 742 -28.72 3.27 -0.06
CA TRP A 742 -27.28 3.49 -0.15
C TRP A 742 -26.84 4.07 -1.50
N ASN A 743 -27.40 3.57 -2.62
CA ASN A 743 -27.08 4.08 -3.95
C ASN A 743 -27.46 5.56 -4.14
N MET A 744 -28.62 5.98 -3.63
CA MET A 744 -29.05 7.39 -3.65
C MET A 744 -28.13 8.25 -2.77
N CYS A 745 -27.85 7.81 -1.53
CA CYS A 745 -27.01 8.56 -0.60
C CYS A 745 -25.56 8.70 -1.10
N LYS A 746 -24.97 7.63 -1.63
CA LYS A 746 -23.65 7.70 -2.28
C LYS A 746 -23.64 8.66 -3.47
N TYR A 747 -24.65 8.60 -4.33
CA TYR A 747 -24.73 9.51 -5.46
C TYR A 747 -24.93 10.96 -5.04
N SER A 748 -25.67 11.19 -3.95
CA SER A 748 -25.86 12.52 -3.38
C SER A 748 -24.51 13.16 -3.05
N MET A 749 -23.60 12.42 -2.40
CA MET A 749 -22.24 12.92 -2.10
C MET A 749 -21.45 13.35 -3.32
N LYS A 750 -21.57 12.63 -4.44
CA LYS A 750 -20.94 13.05 -5.69
C LYS A 750 -21.59 14.31 -6.25
N ALA A 751 -22.91 14.32 -6.36
CA ALA A 751 -23.64 15.38 -7.06
C ALA A 751 -23.58 16.73 -6.33
N THR A 752 -23.52 16.74 -5.00
CA THR A 752 -23.59 17.96 -4.18
C THR A 752 -22.22 18.62 -3.94
N THR A 753 -21.12 18.11 -4.51
CA THR A 753 -19.78 18.74 -4.40
C THR A 753 -19.53 19.82 -5.47
N PHE A 754 -20.53 20.15 -6.28
CA PHE A 754 -20.45 21.09 -7.41
C PHE A 754 -19.86 22.46 -7.07
N ALA A 755 -19.98 22.91 -5.82
CA ALA A 755 -19.50 24.21 -5.37
C ALA A 755 -18.04 24.21 -4.88
N GLY A 756 -17.41 23.04 -4.72
CA GLY A 756 -16.06 22.92 -4.13
C GLY A 756 -15.99 23.21 -2.63
N TYR A 757 -17.16 23.30 -1.98
CA TYR A 757 -17.39 23.34 -0.54
C TYR A 757 -18.60 22.48 -0.22
N TYR A 758 -18.75 22.04 1.02
CA TYR A 758 -20.00 21.44 1.46
C TYR A 758 -21.05 22.53 1.70
N VAL A 759 -22.10 22.55 0.89
CA VAL A 759 -23.22 23.51 0.95
C VAL A 759 -24.55 22.81 1.20
N ASP A 760 -25.57 23.57 1.61
CA ASP A 760 -26.96 23.12 1.79
C ASP A 760 -27.55 22.48 0.51
N GLY A 761 -27.38 23.13 -0.62
CA GLY A 761 -27.95 22.65 -1.88
C GLY A 761 -27.97 23.77 -2.91
N ASP A 762 -28.94 23.75 -3.82
CA ASP A 762 -29.04 24.78 -4.84
C ASP A 762 -29.68 26.09 -4.35
N ARG A 763 -30.52 26.06 -3.31
CA ARG A 763 -31.29 27.25 -2.90
C ARG A 763 -30.41 28.37 -2.40
N GLU A 764 -29.53 28.12 -1.43
CA GLU A 764 -28.73 29.16 -0.80
C GLU A 764 -27.25 29.03 -1.17
N ARG A 765 -26.77 27.81 -1.40
CA ARG A 765 -25.34 27.49 -1.64
C ARG A 765 -24.45 28.01 -0.51
N ILE A 766 -24.92 27.86 0.73
CA ILE A 766 -24.24 28.31 1.94
C ILE A 766 -23.64 27.09 2.65
N PRO A 767 -22.35 27.12 3.02
CA PRO A 767 -21.79 26.16 3.95
C PRO A 767 -22.38 26.38 5.35
N TYR A 768 -23.17 25.42 5.81
CA TYR A 768 -23.63 25.35 7.20
C TYR A 768 -22.81 24.29 7.94
N GLU A 769 -22.37 24.59 9.16
CA GLU A 769 -21.42 23.76 9.90
C GLU A 769 -21.96 22.34 10.18
N ALA A 770 -23.25 22.22 10.50
CA ALA A 770 -23.90 20.93 10.71
C ALA A 770 -23.99 20.09 9.44
N ASP A 771 -24.42 20.70 8.34
CA ASP A 771 -24.51 20.10 7.02
C ASP A 771 -23.15 19.62 6.53
N ALA A 772 -22.12 20.47 6.70
CA ALA A 772 -20.76 20.18 6.32
C ALA A 772 -20.20 18.99 7.11
N TYR A 773 -20.51 18.85 8.40
CA TYR A 773 -20.12 17.69 9.19
C TYR A 773 -20.77 16.39 8.69
N LEU A 774 -22.08 16.38 8.44
CA LEU A 774 -22.79 15.21 7.89
C LEU A 774 -22.28 14.84 6.49
N ASN A 775 -21.98 15.85 5.67
CA ASN A 775 -21.38 15.66 4.36
C ASN A 775 -19.98 15.08 4.45
N GLN A 776 -19.13 15.58 5.35
CA GLN A 776 -17.78 15.05 5.57
C GLN A 776 -17.82 13.57 5.94
N LEU A 777 -18.62 13.20 6.95
CA LEU A 777 -18.78 11.80 7.38
C LEU A 777 -19.21 10.90 6.21
N SER A 778 -20.17 11.37 5.42
CA SER A 778 -20.73 10.65 4.27
C SER A 778 -19.74 10.56 3.12
N HIS A 779 -19.03 11.64 2.80
CA HIS A 779 -18.02 11.68 1.76
C HIS A 779 -16.86 10.74 2.08
N TYR A 780 -16.25 10.85 3.27
CA TYR A 780 -15.13 9.99 3.69
C TYR A 780 -15.48 8.50 3.74
N SER A 781 -16.77 8.17 3.81
CA SER A 781 -17.25 6.79 3.78
C SER A 781 -17.44 6.24 2.37
N VAL A 782 -17.47 7.10 1.34
CA VAL A 782 -17.74 6.72 -0.05
C VAL A 782 -16.65 7.11 -1.04
N ASP A 783 -15.70 7.97 -0.66
CA ASP A 783 -14.49 8.31 -1.40
C ASP A 783 -13.33 8.64 -0.45
N ASN A 784 -12.07 8.48 -0.88
CA ASN A 784 -10.87 8.86 -0.15
C ASN A 784 -10.30 10.21 -0.63
N GLU A 785 -11.19 11.19 -0.80
CA GLU A 785 -10.86 12.59 -1.10
C GLU A 785 -11.13 13.42 0.16
N TYR A 786 -10.13 14.19 0.61
CA TYR A 786 -10.18 14.88 1.90
C TYR A 786 -10.15 16.41 1.78
N ALA A 787 -9.77 16.96 0.62
CA ALA A 787 -9.48 18.39 0.48
C ALA A 787 -10.74 19.25 0.58
N ILE A 788 -11.88 18.81 0.06
CA ILE A 788 -13.13 19.61 0.15
C ILE A 788 -13.56 19.84 1.61
N ALA A 789 -13.37 18.84 2.48
CA ALA A 789 -13.70 18.95 3.89
C ALA A 789 -12.77 19.93 4.60
N ARG A 790 -11.45 19.77 4.42
CA ARG A 790 -10.42 20.66 4.97
C ARG A 790 -10.64 22.11 4.55
N LYS A 791 -10.93 22.34 3.27
CA LYS A 791 -11.25 23.67 2.75
C LYS A 791 -12.53 24.25 3.35
N THR A 792 -13.55 23.41 3.56
CA THR A 792 -14.79 23.84 4.21
C THR A 792 -14.57 24.17 5.70
N ILE A 793 -13.66 23.47 6.38
CA ILE A 793 -13.26 23.80 7.76
C ILE A 793 -12.60 25.19 7.81
N GLU A 794 -11.62 25.46 6.94
CA GLU A 794 -10.98 26.79 6.88
C GLU A 794 -12.00 27.89 6.56
N PHE A 795 -12.96 27.63 5.66
CA PHE A 795 -14.05 28.56 5.37
C PHE A 795 -14.80 29.00 6.64
N PHE A 796 -15.03 28.13 7.62
CA PHE A 796 -15.71 28.50 8.87
C PHE A 796 -14.88 29.39 9.81
N PHE A 797 -13.57 29.48 9.58
CA PHE A 797 -12.69 30.43 10.26
C PHE A 797 -12.52 31.72 9.46
N GLU A 798 -12.59 31.70 8.13
CA GLU A 798 -12.43 32.90 7.31
C GLU A 798 -13.73 33.65 7.03
N SER A 799 -14.85 32.93 6.96
CA SER A 799 -16.10 33.38 6.36
C SER A 799 -17.32 33.10 7.25
N LYS A 800 -18.26 34.07 7.18
CA LYS A 800 -19.60 34.20 7.77
C LYS A 800 -20.14 33.00 8.57
N PRO A 801 -19.96 32.96 9.91
CA PRO A 801 -20.55 31.93 10.76
C PRO A 801 -22.07 31.96 10.71
N THR A 802 -22.70 30.83 11.05
CA THR A 802 -24.15 30.70 11.04
C THR A 802 -24.74 30.83 12.46
N TRP A 803 -25.99 31.28 12.56
CA TRP A 803 -26.62 31.68 13.82
C TRP A 803 -26.88 30.56 14.84
N PRO A 804 -27.03 29.26 14.50
CA PRO A 804 -27.37 28.26 15.51
C PRO A 804 -26.25 27.98 16.51
N THR A 805 -26.60 27.89 17.78
CA THR A 805 -25.65 27.63 18.88
C THR A 805 -24.88 26.32 18.66
N GLU A 806 -25.59 25.25 18.36
CA GLU A 806 -25.04 23.90 18.21
C GLU A 806 -24.14 23.76 16.99
N TRP A 807 -24.40 24.54 15.92
CA TRP A 807 -23.68 24.43 14.65
C TRP A 807 -22.24 24.94 14.79
N GLN A 808 -21.98 25.97 15.61
CA GLN A 808 -20.61 26.43 15.89
C GLN A 808 -19.71 25.31 16.44
N MET A 809 -20.28 24.40 17.24
CA MET A 809 -19.58 23.27 17.85
C MET A 809 -19.32 22.09 16.89
N HIS A 810 -19.88 22.08 15.68
CA HIS A 810 -19.58 21.04 14.69
C HIS A 810 -18.20 21.22 14.06
N VAL A 811 -17.61 22.42 14.09
CA VAL A 811 -16.27 22.66 13.52
C VAL A 811 -15.20 21.83 14.23
N ALA A 812 -15.27 21.70 15.56
CA ALA A 812 -14.35 20.82 16.31
C ALA A 812 -14.53 19.36 15.93
N MET A 813 -15.78 18.92 15.72
CA MET A 813 -16.11 17.56 15.29
C MET A 813 -15.58 17.28 13.88
N MET A 814 -15.66 18.26 12.97
CA MET A 814 -15.12 18.13 11.62
C MET A 814 -13.59 17.99 11.61
N MET A 815 -12.90 18.83 12.38
CA MET A 815 -11.45 18.75 12.55
C MET A 815 -11.03 17.42 13.18
N TYR A 816 -11.83 16.90 14.12
CA TYR A 816 -11.57 15.62 14.75
C TYR A 816 -11.67 14.46 13.74
N GLN A 817 -12.69 14.48 12.88
CA GLN A 817 -12.84 13.45 11.84
C GLN A 817 -11.74 13.56 10.77
N ASP A 818 -11.33 14.76 10.39
CA ASP A 818 -10.20 14.95 9.46
C ASP A 818 -8.91 14.34 10.04
N TYR A 819 -8.59 14.66 11.30
CA TYR A 819 -7.46 14.08 12.03
C TYR A 819 -7.55 12.55 12.11
N MET A 820 -8.69 11.99 12.51
CA MET A 820 -8.84 10.54 12.65
C MET A 820 -8.71 9.80 11.32
N TYR A 821 -9.18 10.38 10.21
CA TYR A 821 -9.13 9.74 8.89
C TYR A 821 -7.79 9.92 8.18
N THR A 822 -7.08 11.03 8.39
CA THR A 822 -5.85 11.37 7.66
C THR A 822 -4.58 11.18 8.50
N GLY A 823 -4.67 11.40 9.82
CA GLY A 823 -3.54 11.52 10.73
C GLY A 823 -3.02 12.96 10.91
N ASN A 824 -3.52 13.90 10.11
CA ASN A 824 -2.97 15.25 9.99
C ASN A 824 -3.39 16.19 11.12
N THR A 825 -2.43 16.96 11.63
CA THR A 825 -2.65 17.90 12.75
C THR A 825 -2.64 19.36 12.35
N GLU A 826 -2.30 19.72 11.10
CA GLU A 826 -2.05 21.12 10.73
C GLU A 826 -3.25 22.05 10.95
N LEU A 827 -4.47 21.60 10.61
CA LEU A 827 -5.68 22.39 10.87
C LEU A 827 -5.87 22.64 12.38
N ILE A 828 -5.58 21.62 13.20
CA ILE A 828 -5.63 21.73 14.66
C ILE A 828 -4.60 22.76 15.12
N GLU A 829 -3.35 22.60 14.71
CA GLU A 829 -2.24 23.50 15.07
C GLU A 829 -2.51 24.96 14.68
N LYS A 830 -3.00 25.20 13.46
CA LYS A 830 -3.27 26.54 12.93
C LYS A 830 -4.44 27.22 13.63
N TYR A 831 -5.53 26.50 13.91
CA TYR A 831 -6.80 27.10 14.36
C TYR A 831 -7.15 26.86 15.83
N TYR A 832 -6.35 26.10 16.59
CA TYR A 832 -6.64 25.70 17.99
C TYR A 832 -7.19 26.81 18.89
N GLU A 833 -6.54 27.97 18.93
CA GLU A 833 -6.96 29.09 19.80
C GLU A 833 -8.31 29.68 19.38
N ARG A 834 -8.56 29.77 18.07
CA ARG A 834 -9.84 30.26 17.53
C ARG A 834 -10.94 29.22 17.69
N LEU A 835 -10.60 27.94 17.65
CA LEU A 835 -11.53 26.84 17.85
C LEU A 835 -12.11 26.85 19.26
N LYS A 836 -11.33 27.19 20.30
CA LYS A 836 -11.83 27.36 21.68
C LYS A 836 -13.05 28.28 21.75
N ILE A 837 -13.07 29.36 20.96
CA ILE A 837 -14.18 30.31 20.91
C ILE A 837 -15.44 29.64 20.32
N LYS A 838 -15.27 28.85 19.25
CA LYS A 838 -16.37 28.10 18.59
C LYS A 838 -16.93 26.96 19.43
N THR A 839 -16.21 26.47 20.45
CA THR A 839 -16.77 25.53 21.43
C THR A 839 -17.77 26.16 22.39
N LEU A 840 -17.88 27.50 22.38
CA LEU A 840 -18.77 28.29 23.22
C LEU A 840 -18.55 28.08 24.73
N MET A 841 -17.38 27.59 25.15
CA MET A 841 -17.04 27.39 26.57
C MET A 841 -17.13 28.68 27.41
N VAL A 842 -17.06 29.86 26.76
CA VAL A 842 -17.24 31.17 27.43
C VAL A 842 -18.68 31.42 27.88
N LEU A 843 -19.65 30.68 27.32
CA LEU A 843 -21.06 30.72 27.70
C LEU A 843 -21.38 29.84 28.92
N GLU A 844 -20.36 29.27 29.58
CA GLU A 844 -20.54 28.49 30.80
C GLU A 844 -21.28 29.32 31.88
N VAL A 845 -22.28 28.69 32.50
CA VAL A 845 -23.09 29.18 33.60
C VAL A 845 -22.97 28.20 34.79
N GLU A 846 -23.87 28.27 35.76
CA GLU A 846 -23.81 27.40 36.94
C GLU A 846 -23.81 25.89 36.57
N ASP A 847 -23.20 25.10 37.46
CA ASP A 847 -23.06 23.65 37.33
C ASP A 847 -22.33 23.13 36.07
N GLY A 848 -21.71 24.03 35.29
CA GLY A 848 -20.90 23.69 34.11
C GLY A 848 -21.70 23.57 32.82
N PHE A 849 -22.98 23.93 32.82
CA PHE A 849 -23.77 24.05 31.59
C PHE A 849 -23.35 25.28 30.79
N ILE A 850 -23.63 25.30 29.49
CA ILE A 850 -23.62 26.52 28.67
C ILE A 850 -25.05 26.99 28.38
N SER A 851 -25.23 28.30 28.22
CA SER A 851 -26.52 28.92 27.90
C SER A 851 -26.35 30.17 27.05
N THR A 852 -27.25 30.36 26.08
CA THR A 852 -27.36 31.62 25.31
C THR A 852 -27.89 32.79 26.14
N GLU A 853 -28.38 32.55 27.36
CA GLU A 853 -28.71 33.59 28.35
C GLU A 853 -27.51 33.99 29.24
N SER A 854 -26.33 33.43 28.99
CA SER A 854 -25.11 33.83 29.70
C SER A 854 -24.82 35.33 29.50
N PRO A 855 -24.34 36.06 30.54
CA PRO A 855 -23.92 37.45 30.39
C PRO A 855 -22.75 37.61 29.41
N ASN A 856 -22.04 36.52 29.10
CA ASN A 856 -20.96 36.50 28.12
C ASN A 856 -21.45 36.36 26.67
N HIS A 857 -22.74 36.14 26.44
CA HIS A 857 -23.34 36.18 25.10
C HIS A 857 -23.54 37.63 24.63
N ASN A 858 -22.43 38.32 24.42
CA ASN A 858 -22.36 39.74 24.13
C ASN A 858 -21.74 40.01 22.75
N VAL A 859 -21.66 41.30 22.39
CA VAL A 859 -21.14 41.76 21.09
C VAL A 859 -19.70 41.28 20.84
N GLU A 860 -18.89 41.18 21.89
CA GLU A 860 -17.49 40.76 21.76
C GLU A 860 -17.41 39.28 21.33
N LEU A 861 -18.17 38.39 21.96
CA LEU A 861 -18.23 36.98 21.55
C LEU A 861 -18.70 36.85 20.09
N ILE A 862 -19.77 37.54 19.72
CA ILE A 862 -20.33 37.49 18.36
C ILE A 862 -19.30 37.96 17.32
N LYS A 863 -18.52 39.00 17.64
CA LYS A 863 -17.41 39.47 16.80
C LYS A 863 -16.30 38.43 16.71
N GLN A 864 -15.90 37.82 17.83
CA GLN A 864 -14.87 36.78 17.87
C GLN A 864 -15.24 35.52 17.07
N LEU A 865 -16.53 35.17 17.05
CA LEU A 865 -17.07 34.07 16.22
C LEU A 865 -17.05 34.38 14.72
N GLY A 866 -16.86 35.65 14.32
CA GLY A 866 -16.72 36.08 12.93
C GLY A 866 -17.98 36.67 12.31
N PHE A 867 -19.04 36.95 13.09
CA PHE A 867 -20.25 37.57 12.55
C PHE A 867 -19.96 39.01 12.11
N ARG A 868 -20.28 39.34 10.85
CA ARG A 868 -20.17 40.72 10.33
C ARG A 868 -21.19 41.64 10.97
N ASP A 869 -22.43 41.15 11.10
CA ASP A 869 -23.49 41.84 11.83
C ASP A 869 -23.49 41.38 13.29
N THR A 870 -22.93 42.22 14.15
CA THR A 870 -22.85 41.95 15.60
C THR A 870 -24.16 42.18 16.35
N THR A 871 -25.26 42.50 15.65
CA THR A 871 -26.61 42.47 16.23
C THR A 871 -27.21 41.06 16.22
N ASN A 872 -26.70 40.17 15.37
CA ASN A 872 -27.05 38.76 15.41
C ASN A 872 -26.63 38.13 16.74
N ARG A 873 -27.42 37.17 17.19
CA ARG A 873 -27.21 36.43 18.44
C ARG A 873 -27.38 34.95 18.15
N LEU A 874 -26.60 34.13 18.84
CA LEU A 874 -26.75 32.69 18.80
C LEU A 874 -28.11 32.29 19.37
N ARG A 875 -28.72 31.26 18.79
CA ARG A 875 -29.99 30.71 19.28
C ARG A 875 -29.98 29.20 19.12
N ASP A 876 -30.58 28.53 20.08
CA ASP A 876 -30.64 27.07 20.10
C ASP A 876 -31.63 26.60 19.02
N ILE A 877 -31.22 25.60 18.23
CA ILE A 877 -32.01 25.11 17.11
C ILE A 877 -32.61 23.73 17.37
N VAL A 878 -31.86 22.83 18.02
CA VAL A 878 -32.15 21.41 18.23
C VAL A 878 -32.33 20.59 16.95
N ASP A 879 -33.26 20.99 16.09
CA ASP A 879 -33.57 20.36 14.81
C ASP A 879 -34.24 21.34 13.84
N TRP A 880 -34.24 20.98 12.56
CA TRP A 880 -34.78 21.77 11.46
C TRP A 880 -35.70 20.92 10.56
N PRO A 881 -36.92 21.39 10.23
CA PRO A 881 -37.49 22.70 10.50
C PRO A 881 -38.23 22.82 11.86
N PRO A 882 -38.32 24.04 12.45
CA PRO A 882 -39.23 24.34 13.55
C PRO A 882 -40.70 24.15 13.16
N LYS A 883 -41.62 24.30 14.12
CA LYS A 883 -43.05 24.50 13.82
C LYS A 883 -43.27 25.92 13.28
N ALA A 884 -44.03 26.08 12.20
CA ALA A 884 -44.42 27.41 11.69
C ALA A 884 -45.73 27.37 10.90
N ASP A 885 -46.35 28.54 10.72
CA ASP A 885 -47.63 28.65 10.01
C ASP A 885 -47.51 28.46 8.49
N ASN A 886 -46.34 28.71 7.90
CA ASN A 886 -46.12 28.45 6.47
C ASN A 886 -44.68 28.41 5.92
N PHE A 887 -43.56 28.73 6.61
CA PHE A 887 -42.17 28.77 6.02
C PHE A 887 -42.08 29.25 4.54
N GLY A 888 -42.89 30.23 4.13
CA GLY A 888 -42.91 30.69 2.73
C GLY A 888 -43.61 29.77 1.71
N GLY A 889 -44.40 28.79 2.15
CA GLY A 889 -45.27 27.94 1.33
C GLY A 889 -46.71 27.82 1.88
N LYS A 890 -47.35 26.64 1.79
CA LYS A 890 -48.79 26.47 2.03
C LYS A 890 -49.09 25.68 3.30
N GLY A 891 -49.82 26.30 4.24
CA GLY A 891 -50.44 25.65 5.42
C GLY A 891 -49.49 25.46 6.62
N PRO A 892 -50.06 25.21 7.82
CA PRO A 892 -49.28 25.03 9.04
C PRO A 892 -48.42 23.78 8.97
N ILE A 893 -47.14 23.93 9.33
CA ILE A 893 -46.12 22.89 9.33
C ILE A 893 -45.91 22.44 10.79
N PRO A 894 -46.02 21.14 11.09
CA PRO A 894 -45.93 20.63 12.47
C PRO A 894 -44.54 20.78 13.10
N GLY A 895 -43.49 20.91 12.27
CA GLY A 895 -42.09 20.92 12.70
C GLY A 895 -41.55 19.52 13.01
N GLU A 896 -40.24 19.42 13.16
CA GLU A 896 -39.54 18.13 13.33
C GLU A 896 -38.75 18.02 14.64
N ARG A 897 -39.06 18.88 15.62
CA ARG A 897 -38.39 18.92 16.93
C ARG A 897 -39.03 18.03 17.99
N ASP A 898 -39.94 17.16 17.61
CA ASP A 898 -40.69 16.32 18.56
C ASP A 898 -41.37 17.10 19.70
N GLY A 899 -41.78 18.36 19.47
CA GLY A 899 -42.38 19.21 20.50
C GLY A 899 -41.38 19.83 21.51
N TYR A 900 -40.07 19.83 21.21
CA TYR A 900 -39.01 20.31 22.11
C TYR A 900 -39.35 21.63 22.84
N VAL A 901 -39.20 21.62 24.17
CA VAL A 901 -39.44 22.79 25.02
C VAL A 901 -38.13 23.48 25.37
N PHE A 902 -37.87 24.62 24.73
CA PHE A 902 -36.69 25.43 25.00
C PHE A 902 -36.75 26.05 26.40
N LYS A 903 -35.64 25.92 27.14
CA LYS A 903 -35.40 26.49 28.46
C LYS A 903 -34.09 27.27 28.46
N ARG A 904 -33.74 27.89 29.59
CA ARG A 904 -32.43 28.53 29.77
C ARG A 904 -31.27 27.54 29.62
N ILE A 905 -31.45 26.32 30.16
CA ILE A 905 -30.50 25.21 30.04
C ILE A 905 -31.16 24.12 29.19
N ASN A 906 -30.64 23.87 27.99
CA ASN A 906 -31.17 22.87 27.05
C ASN A 906 -30.26 21.64 26.98
N THR A 907 -30.87 20.46 26.99
CA THR A 907 -30.18 19.15 27.00
C THR A 907 -29.33 18.92 25.76
N VAL A 908 -29.87 19.19 24.57
CA VAL A 908 -29.16 18.93 23.30
C VAL A 908 -27.89 19.77 23.18
N VAL A 909 -27.99 21.07 23.42
CA VAL A 909 -26.86 22.02 23.38
C VAL A 909 -25.74 21.57 24.32
N ASN A 910 -26.09 21.17 25.55
CA ASN A 910 -25.12 20.74 26.55
C ASN A 910 -24.53 19.35 26.26
N GLY A 911 -25.24 18.50 25.51
CA GLY A 911 -24.69 17.28 24.94
C GLY A 911 -23.57 17.58 23.92
N PHE A 912 -23.78 18.52 23.00
CA PHE A 912 -22.75 18.97 22.06
C PHE A 912 -21.55 19.60 22.77
N TYR A 913 -21.80 20.41 23.81
CA TYR A 913 -20.74 21.02 24.61
C TYR A 913 -19.86 19.96 25.29
N TYR A 914 -20.48 18.96 25.93
CA TYR A 914 -19.75 17.82 26.49
C TYR A 914 -18.85 17.14 25.45
N HIS A 915 -19.40 16.84 24.27
CA HIS A 915 -18.66 16.17 23.21
C HIS A 915 -17.48 17.02 22.71
N ASN A 916 -17.68 18.34 22.58
CA ASN A 916 -16.63 19.28 22.19
C ASN A 916 -15.52 19.38 23.23
N MET A 917 -15.83 19.39 24.53
CA MET A 917 -14.81 19.40 25.58
C MET A 917 -13.96 18.12 25.55
N LYS A 918 -14.53 16.96 25.22
CA LYS A 918 -13.74 15.75 24.99
C LYS A 918 -12.77 15.90 23.80
N ILE A 919 -13.24 16.46 22.68
CA ILE A 919 -12.39 16.69 21.50
C ILE A 919 -11.28 17.69 21.82
N MET A 920 -11.59 18.80 22.49
CA MET A 920 -10.58 19.79 22.87
C MET A 920 -9.54 19.22 23.85
N ALA A 921 -9.94 18.32 24.75
CA ALA A 921 -8.99 17.60 25.61
C ALA A 921 -8.02 16.74 24.79
N GLU A 922 -8.50 16.10 23.73
CA GLU A 922 -7.66 15.32 22.82
C GLU A 922 -6.72 16.23 22.02
N PHE A 923 -7.21 17.31 21.42
CA PHE A 923 -6.38 18.28 20.71
C PHE A 923 -5.32 18.90 21.62
N ALA A 924 -5.66 19.24 22.86
CA ALA A 924 -4.70 19.75 23.82
C ALA A 924 -3.59 18.72 24.12
N LYS A 925 -3.90 17.42 24.17
CA LYS A 925 -2.86 16.36 24.30
C LYS A 925 -1.97 16.27 23.07
N LEU A 926 -2.55 16.37 21.87
CA LEU A 926 -1.79 16.33 20.61
C LEU A 926 -0.80 17.48 20.50
N LEU A 927 -1.19 18.67 20.98
CA LEU A 927 -0.38 19.88 20.98
C LEU A 927 0.55 20.01 22.21
N ASP A 928 0.71 18.94 23.00
CA ASP A 928 1.52 18.92 24.23
C ASP A 928 1.14 20.03 25.24
N LYS A 929 -0.17 20.22 25.45
CA LYS A 929 -0.77 21.18 26.40
C LYS A 929 -1.52 20.45 27.54
N PRO A 930 -0.82 19.72 28.43
CA PRO A 930 -1.44 18.85 29.44
C PRO A 930 -2.36 19.60 30.43
N SER A 931 -2.05 20.84 30.78
CA SER A 931 -2.90 21.65 31.67
C SER A 931 -4.25 22.02 31.03
N GLU A 932 -4.25 22.36 29.74
CA GLU A 932 -5.50 22.63 29.00
C GLU A 932 -6.29 21.33 28.80
N ALA A 933 -5.61 20.22 28.51
CA ALA A 933 -6.25 18.91 28.41
C ALA A 933 -7.02 18.55 29.69
N LEU A 934 -6.41 18.76 30.86
CA LEU A 934 -7.05 18.52 32.15
C LEU A 934 -8.24 19.47 32.41
N ASP A 935 -8.14 20.75 32.03
CA ASP A 935 -9.26 21.70 32.15
C ASP A 935 -10.46 21.25 31.32
N PHE A 936 -10.23 20.84 30.07
CA PHE A 936 -11.28 20.32 29.19
C PHE A 936 -11.89 19.02 29.70
N GLU A 937 -11.07 18.08 30.20
CA GLU A 937 -11.56 16.86 30.84
C GLU A 937 -12.43 17.18 32.07
N PHE A 938 -12.02 18.14 32.89
CA PHE A 938 -12.79 18.57 34.04
C PHE A 938 -14.14 19.19 33.64
N ARG A 939 -14.15 20.06 32.63
CA ARG A 939 -15.40 20.64 32.09
C ARG A 939 -16.33 19.57 31.55
N ALA A 940 -15.81 18.63 30.76
CA ALA A 940 -16.58 17.50 30.23
C ALA A 940 -17.18 16.67 31.38
N ALA A 941 -16.39 16.32 32.40
CA ALA A 941 -16.88 15.57 33.55
C ALA A 941 -17.95 16.35 34.33
N ARG A 942 -17.76 17.65 34.52
CA ARG A 942 -18.69 18.53 35.24
C ARG A 942 -20.04 18.63 34.55
N VAL A 943 -20.06 18.95 33.25
CA VAL A 943 -21.33 19.04 32.50
C VAL A 943 -22.01 17.67 32.38
N LYS A 944 -21.25 16.57 32.17
CA LYS A 944 -21.81 15.21 32.15
C LYS A 944 -22.51 14.87 33.46
N LYS A 945 -21.90 15.24 34.59
CA LYS A 945 -22.50 15.05 35.91
C LYS A 945 -23.79 15.87 36.03
N ALA A 946 -23.75 17.15 35.69
CA ALA A 946 -24.91 18.04 35.79
C ALA A 946 -26.08 17.56 34.90
N ILE A 947 -25.81 17.09 33.67
CA ILE A 947 -26.83 16.49 32.80
C ILE A 947 -27.51 15.29 33.49
N ASN A 948 -26.72 14.38 34.05
CA ASN A 948 -27.24 13.16 34.68
C ASN A 948 -27.98 13.42 36.00
N GLU A 949 -27.64 14.48 36.72
CA GLU A 949 -28.30 14.83 38.00
C GLU A 949 -29.55 15.69 37.81
N GLN A 950 -29.55 16.60 36.84
CA GLN A 950 -30.58 17.64 36.71
C GLN A 950 -31.55 17.45 35.53
N LEU A 951 -31.13 16.71 34.50
CA LEU A 951 -31.93 16.55 33.27
C LEU A 951 -32.47 15.13 33.10
N PHE A 952 -32.06 14.16 33.93
CA PHE A 952 -32.63 12.83 33.92
C PHE A 952 -33.85 12.75 34.87
N ASP A 953 -35.00 12.41 34.32
CA ASP A 953 -36.21 12.10 35.06
C ASP A 953 -36.12 10.64 35.55
N GLN A 954 -35.90 10.48 36.85
CA GLN A 954 -35.73 9.16 37.49
C GLN A 954 -37.00 8.31 37.46
N ASP A 955 -38.19 8.94 37.50
CA ASP A 955 -39.46 8.22 37.54
C ASP A 955 -39.83 7.65 36.18
N ARG A 956 -39.55 8.40 35.10
CA ARG A 956 -39.80 7.95 33.72
C ARG A 956 -38.62 7.25 33.07
N GLY A 957 -37.41 7.41 33.60
CA GLY A 957 -36.18 6.84 33.06
C GLY A 957 -35.71 7.48 31.75
N VAL A 958 -35.96 8.78 31.56
CA VAL A 958 -35.70 9.54 30.32
C VAL A 958 -35.07 10.90 30.62
N TYR A 959 -34.39 11.50 29.64
CA TYR A 959 -33.93 12.88 29.76
C TYR A 959 -35.00 13.86 29.27
N VAL A 960 -35.24 14.92 30.06
CA VAL A 960 -36.10 16.04 29.69
C VAL A 960 -35.35 17.03 28.79
N ASP A 961 -36.07 17.93 28.12
CA ASP A 961 -35.50 18.87 27.15
C ASP A 961 -34.61 19.96 27.78
N GLY A 962 -34.78 20.22 29.06
CA GLY A 962 -34.06 21.29 29.74
C GLY A 962 -34.47 21.42 31.20
N VAL A 963 -33.69 22.17 31.98
CA VAL A 963 -33.98 22.34 33.41
C VAL A 963 -35.35 23.01 33.61
N GLY A 964 -36.22 22.38 34.40
CA GLY A 964 -37.55 22.89 34.71
C GLY A 964 -38.61 22.64 33.64
N THR A 965 -38.45 21.62 32.79
CA THR A 965 -39.51 21.10 31.91
C THR A 965 -39.85 19.65 32.29
N GLU A 966 -41.10 19.25 32.04
CA GLU A 966 -41.55 17.85 32.12
C GLU A 966 -41.50 17.15 30.74
N HIS A 967 -41.31 17.91 29.66
CA HIS A 967 -41.26 17.33 28.31
C HIS A 967 -39.93 16.61 28.05
N ALA A 968 -39.99 15.44 27.43
CA ALA A 968 -38.84 14.69 26.95
C ALA A 968 -38.97 14.48 25.44
N SER A 969 -38.00 14.91 24.66
CA SER A 969 -37.98 14.71 23.21
C SER A 969 -37.13 13.50 22.81
N LEU A 970 -37.37 13.01 21.59
CA LEU A 970 -36.42 12.13 20.90
C LEU A 970 -35.00 12.73 20.90
N HIS A 971 -34.86 14.02 20.61
CA HIS A 971 -33.58 14.73 20.47
C HIS A 971 -32.74 14.72 21.75
N ALA A 972 -33.34 15.06 22.89
CA ALA A 972 -32.66 15.06 24.18
C ALA A 972 -32.08 13.67 24.51
N ASN A 973 -32.82 12.61 24.18
CA ASN A 973 -32.42 11.24 24.50
C ASN A 973 -31.45 10.65 23.48
N MET A 974 -31.66 10.87 22.17
CA MET A 974 -30.79 10.35 21.12
C MET A 974 -29.40 11.01 21.13
N ILE A 975 -29.31 12.32 21.36
CA ILE A 975 -28.03 13.04 21.36
C ILE A 975 -27.16 12.59 22.55
N LEU A 976 -27.74 12.44 23.73
CA LEU A 976 -27.00 11.98 24.90
C LEU A 976 -26.54 10.52 24.76
N LEU A 977 -27.31 9.67 24.08
CA LEU A 977 -26.88 8.32 23.70
C LEU A 977 -25.74 8.37 22.67
N ALA A 978 -25.89 9.15 21.60
CA ALA A 978 -24.88 9.28 20.54
C ALA A 978 -23.54 9.80 21.07
N PHE A 979 -23.54 10.65 22.09
CA PHE A 979 -22.34 11.21 22.70
C PHE A 979 -21.84 10.45 23.94
N ASP A 980 -22.39 9.29 24.28
CA ASP A 980 -21.98 8.47 25.44
C ASP A 980 -22.08 9.21 26.79
N VAL A 981 -23.11 10.05 26.94
CA VAL A 981 -23.43 10.75 28.19
C VAL A 981 -24.24 9.86 29.13
N VAL A 982 -25.13 9.03 28.58
CA VAL A 982 -26.04 8.16 29.34
C VAL A 982 -25.28 7.04 30.06
N PRO A 983 -25.38 6.93 31.40
CA PRO A 983 -24.78 5.85 32.17
C PRO A 983 -25.37 4.48 31.80
N ASP A 984 -24.58 3.41 31.91
CA ASP A 984 -25.02 2.05 31.55
C ASP A 984 -26.31 1.62 32.28
N SER A 985 -26.50 2.06 33.52
CA SER A 985 -27.72 1.79 34.32
C SER A 985 -28.99 2.38 33.74
N HIS A 986 -28.90 3.41 32.90
CA HIS A 986 -30.05 4.12 32.31
C HIS A 986 -30.18 3.90 30.81
N LYS A 987 -29.17 3.30 30.15
CA LYS A 987 -29.16 3.12 28.69
C LYS A 987 -30.42 2.42 28.18
N GLN A 988 -30.84 1.33 28.82
CA GLN A 988 -32.00 0.56 28.32
C GLN A 988 -33.30 1.37 28.38
N SER A 989 -33.59 2.07 29.48
CA SER A 989 -34.83 2.85 29.60
C SER A 989 -34.89 4.01 28.59
N VAL A 990 -33.74 4.65 28.36
CA VAL A 990 -33.61 5.72 27.37
C VAL A 990 -33.78 5.17 25.94
N VAL A 991 -33.21 4.02 25.65
CA VAL A 991 -33.37 3.32 24.35
C VAL A 991 -34.83 2.93 24.12
N ASP A 992 -35.50 2.37 25.13
CA ASP A 992 -36.90 2.00 25.04
C ASP A 992 -37.76 3.23 24.75
N TYR A 993 -37.47 4.37 25.39
CA TYR A 993 -38.12 5.64 25.09
C TYR A 993 -37.88 6.10 23.64
N VAL A 994 -36.63 6.10 23.18
CA VAL A 994 -36.26 6.46 21.80
C VAL A 994 -37.06 5.64 20.79
N LYS A 995 -37.19 4.33 21.01
CA LYS A 995 -37.97 3.43 20.13
C LYS A 995 -39.46 3.80 20.06
N THR A 996 -40.03 4.38 21.11
CA THR A 996 -41.44 4.81 21.09
C THR A 996 -41.70 6.01 20.17
N ARG A 997 -40.65 6.76 19.80
CA ARG A 997 -40.79 7.98 19.00
C ARG A 997 -40.67 7.73 17.49
N GLY A 998 -40.03 6.65 17.05
CA GLY A 998 -39.78 6.43 15.61
C GLY A 998 -38.85 7.50 15.04
N MET A 999 -39.09 7.89 13.78
CA MET A 999 -38.37 8.97 13.12
C MET A 999 -38.96 10.35 13.47
N ALA A 1000 -39.15 10.66 14.75
CA ALA A 1000 -39.71 11.94 15.21
C ALA A 1000 -38.72 13.13 15.09
N CYS A 1001 -37.71 13.01 14.24
CA CYS A 1001 -36.71 14.02 13.92
C CYS A 1001 -36.63 14.27 12.40
N SER A 1002 -35.94 15.32 12.01
CA SER A 1002 -35.62 15.59 10.61
C SER A 1002 -34.57 14.63 10.05
N VAL A 1003 -34.23 14.82 8.78
CA VAL A 1003 -33.09 14.13 8.15
C VAL A 1003 -31.74 14.52 8.77
N TYR A 1004 -31.61 15.72 9.34
CA TYR A 1004 -30.43 16.14 10.13
C TYR A 1004 -30.36 15.35 11.44
N GLY A 1005 -31.46 15.31 12.19
CA GLY A 1005 -31.53 14.56 13.45
C GLY A 1005 -31.35 13.05 13.25
N ALA A 1006 -31.68 12.52 12.06
CA ALA A 1006 -31.56 11.11 11.74
C ALA A 1006 -30.11 10.58 11.80
N GLN A 1007 -29.11 11.42 11.50
CA GLN A 1007 -27.69 11.05 11.68
C GLN A 1007 -27.43 10.59 13.13
N TYR A 1008 -27.80 11.44 14.09
CA TYR A 1008 -27.58 11.18 15.51
C TYR A 1008 -28.47 10.08 16.07
N LEU A 1009 -29.71 9.95 15.57
CA LEU A 1009 -30.57 8.82 15.91
C LEU A 1009 -29.92 7.49 15.50
N MET A 1010 -29.38 7.40 14.29
CA MET A 1010 -28.72 6.18 13.83
C MET A 1010 -27.46 5.88 14.65
N GLU A 1011 -26.61 6.88 14.92
CA GLU A 1011 -25.42 6.71 15.77
C GLU A 1011 -25.79 6.25 17.18
N ALA A 1012 -26.83 6.84 17.79
CA ALA A 1012 -27.35 6.44 19.09
C ALA A 1012 -27.80 4.97 19.12
N LEU A 1013 -28.57 4.54 18.12
CA LEU A 1013 -29.08 3.17 18.04
C LEU A 1013 -27.95 2.15 17.85
N TYR A 1014 -26.99 2.41 16.96
CA TYR A 1014 -25.85 1.50 16.78
C TYR A 1014 -24.90 1.49 17.99
N LYS A 1015 -24.73 2.61 18.70
CA LYS A 1015 -23.99 2.62 19.98
C LYS A 1015 -24.72 1.84 21.08
N ALA A 1016 -26.04 1.88 21.09
CA ALA A 1016 -26.89 1.13 22.02
C ALA A 1016 -27.03 -0.36 21.67
N GLY A 1017 -26.55 -0.81 20.50
CA GLY A 1017 -26.68 -2.21 20.06
C GLY A 1017 -28.04 -2.55 19.43
N GLU A 1018 -28.78 -1.55 18.95
CA GLU A 1018 -30.15 -1.65 18.45
C GLU A 1018 -30.23 -1.77 16.92
N ALA A 1019 -29.45 -2.70 16.38
CA ALA A 1019 -29.23 -2.86 14.94
C ALA A 1019 -30.51 -3.18 14.14
N ASP A 1020 -31.39 -4.03 14.68
CA ASP A 1020 -32.64 -4.40 13.99
C ASP A 1020 -33.57 -3.20 13.82
N TYR A 1021 -33.70 -2.38 14.86
CA TYR A 1021 -34.53 -1.19 14.82
C TYR A 1021 -33.92 -0.10 13.92
N ALA A 1022 -32.60 0.09 13.96
CA ALA A 1022 -31.91 0.99 13.03
C ALA A 1022 -32.14 0.56 11.57
N LEU A 1023 -32.08 -0.74 11.28
CA LEU A 1023 -32.35 -1.28 9.96
C LEU A 1023 -33.83 -1.09 9.54
N ASP A 1024 -34.78 -1.29 10.46
CA ASP A 1024 -36.20 -1.01 10.21
C ASP A 1024 -36.43 0.46 9.82
N LEU A 1025 -35.75 1.39 10.48
CA LEU A 1025 -35.84 2.82 10.17
C LEU A 1025 -35.18 3.16 8.82
N MET A 1026 -34.03 2.58 8.50
CA MET A 1026 -33.37 2.78 7.18
C MET A 1026 -34.15 2.18 6.01
N THR A 1027 -34.94 1.14 6.25
CA THR A 1027 -35.74 0.43 5.23
C THR A 1027 -37.23 0.78 5.29
N ALA A 1028 -37.61 1.74 6.12
CA ALA A 1028 -38.97 2.23 6.24
C ALA A 1028 -39.50 2.75 4.89
N THR A 1029 -40.82 2.67 4.71
CA THR A 1029 -41.50 3.08 3.46
C THR A 1029 -42.58 4.14 3.67
N HIS A 1030 -42.76 4.61 4.92
CA HIS A 1030 -43.63 5.75 5.23
C HIS A 1030 -42.95 7.07 4.87
N ASP A 1031 -43.67 8.17 4.99
CA ASP A 1031 -43.23 9.50 4.55
C ASP A 1031 -42.03 10.13 5.31
N ARG A 1032 -41.53 9.48 6.36
CA ARG A 1032 -40.29 9.83 7.06
C ARG A 1032 -39.24 8.75 6.82
N SER A 1033 -38.91 8.54 5.55
CA SER A 1033 -37.95 7.53 5.14
C SER A 1033 -37.21 7.95 3.89
N TRP A 1034 -36.00 7.42 3.72
CA TRP A 1034 -35.22 7.58 2.50
C TRP A 1034 -35.89 6.93 1.28
N TYR A 1035 -36.61 5.83 1.48
CA TYR A 1035 -37.37 5.20 0.40
C TYR A 1035 -38.50 6.11 -0.11
N ASN A 1036 -39.13 6.93 0.75
CA ASN A 1036 -40.10 7.91 0.28
C ASN A 1036 -39.48 8.90 -0.71
N MET A 1037 -38.26 9.38 -0.47
CA MET A 1037 -37.55 10.26 -1.40
C MET A 1037 -37.38 9.62 -2.78
N ILE A 1038 -36.96 8.34 -2.80
CA ILE A 1038 -36.82 7.56 -4.03
C ILE A 1038 -38.18 7.39 -4.73
N LYS A 1039 -39.22 7.05 -3.96
CA LYS A 1039 -40.59 6.83 -4.44
C LYS A 1039 -41.18 8.07 -5.11
N ILE A 1040 -40.89 9.27 -4.60
CA ILE A 1040 -41.37 10.53 -5.22
C ILE A 1040 -40.51 10.97 -6.42
N GLY A 1041 -39.47 10.21 -6.77
CA GLY A 1041 -38.65 10.41 -7.97
C GLY A 1041 -37.31 11.08 -7.74
N ALA A 1042 -36.95 11.41 -6.50
CA ALA A 1042 -35.66 12.02 -6.16
C ALA A 1042 -34.52 11.01 -6.38
N THR A 1043 -33.37 11.52 -6.82
CA THR A 1043 -32.13 10.72 -6.94
C THR A 1043 -30.94 11.35 -6.23
N ILE A 1044 -31.14 12.55 -5.68
CA ILE A 1044 -30.34 13.17 -4.63
C ILE A 1044 -31.25 13.26 -3.40
N THR A 1045 -30.69 13.18 -2.20
CA THR A 1045 -31.46 13.31 -0.96
C THR A 1045 -32.10 14.69 -0.80
N LEU A 1046 -33.15 14.77 0.01
CA LEU A 1046 -33.94 15.99 0.22
C LEU A 1046 -33.49 16.75 1.48
N GLU A 1047 -33.85 18.03 1.56
CA GLU A 1047 -33.63 18.84 2.78
C GLU A 1047 -34.51 18.40 3.96
N ALA A 1048 -35.72 17.90 3.67
CA ALA A 1048 -36.65 17.38 4.66
C ALA A 1048 -37.25 16.07 4.14
N TRP A 1049 -37.84 15.26 5.02
CA TRP A 1049 -38.36 13.94 4.64
C TRP A 1049 -39.38 13.96 3.50
N ASP A 1050 -40.19 15.02 3.45
CA ASP A 1050 -41.23 15.23 2.45
C ASP A 1050 -41.64 16.71 2.43
N MET A 1051 -42.15 17.19 1.28
CA MET A 1051 -42.61 18.57 1.12
C MET A 1051 -43.75 18.95 2.08
N LYS A 1052 -44.47 17.97 2.65
CA LYS A 1052 -45.48 18.21 3.69
C LYS A 1052 -44.89 18.71 5.01
N TYR A 1053 -43.63 18.38 5.31
CA TYR A 1053 -42.92 18.85 6.50
C TYR A 1053 -42.17 20.15 6.23
N LYS A 1054 -41.84 20.44 4.96
CA LYS A 1054 -41.25 21.70 4.55
C LYS A 1054 -41.56 21.98 3.08
N SER A 1055 -42.52 22.87 2.84
CA SER A 1055 -43.02 23.15 1.48
C SER A 1055 -42.04 23.90 0.57
N ASN A 1056 -40.93 24.41 1.12
CA ASN A 1056 -39.84 25.05 0.41
C ASN A 1056 -38.52 24.27 0.57
N ALA A 1057 -38.59 22.95 0.68
CA ALA A 1057 -37.42 22.08 0.80
C ALA A 1057 -36.71 21.85 -0.55
N ASP A 1058 -35.39 21.76 -0.50
CA ASP A 1058 -34.57 21.41 -1.66
C ASP A 1058 -34.63 19.90 -1.97
N TRP A 1059 -34.60 19.56 -3.26
CA TRP A 1059 -34.57 18.18 -3.78
C TRP A 1059 -33.15 17.65 -4.04
N ASN A 1060 -32.14 18.37 -3.54
CA ASN A 1060 -30.75 18.17 -3.88
C ASN A 1060 -29.81 18.48 -2.69
N HIS A 1061 -30.22 18.05 -1.49
CA HIS A 1061 -29.60 18.40 -0.22
C HIS A 1061 -28.81 17.25 0.39
N ALA A 1062 -27.53 17.48 0.68
CA ALA A 1062 -26.57 16.43 1.00
C ALA A 1062 -26.72 15.85 2.42
N TRP A 1063 -27.16 16.65 3.40
CA TRP A 1063 -27.34 16.21 4.79
C TRP A 1063 -28.32 15.04 4.98
N GLY A 1064 -29.16 14.77 3.97
CA GLY A 1064 -30.13 13.68 4.01
C GLY A 1064 -29.49 12.33 3.69
N ALA A 1065 -28.21 12.32 3.33
CA ALA A 1065 -27.46 11.15 2.91
C ALA A 1065 -26.80 10.37 4.06
N ALA A 1066 -27.25 10.55 5.31
CA ALA A 1066 -26.72 9.83 6.48
C ALA A 1066 -26.47 8.32 6.25
N PRO A 1067 -27.32 7.54 5.55
CA PRO A 1067 -27.04 6.13 5.25
C PRO A 1067 -25.71 5.86 4.53
N ALA A 1068 -25.16 6.83 3.79
CA ALA A 1068 -23.85 6.70 3.16
C ALA A 1068 -22.71 6.50 4.17
N ASN A 1069 -22.80 7.10 5.37
CA ASN A 1069 -21.83 6.89 6.45
C ASN A 1069 -22.32 5.89 7.51
N ILE A 1070 -23.62 5.83 7.80
CA ILE A 1070 -24.17 4.93 8.83
C ILE A 1070 -24.00 3.46 8.44
N ILE A 1071 -24.11 3.11 7.16
CA ILE A 1071 -23.91 1.72 6.71
C ILE A 1071 -22.44 1.29 6.93
N PRO A 1072 -21.41 2.04 6.48
CA PRO A 1072 -20.02 1.73 6.81
C PRO A 1072 -19.68 1.83 8.30
N ARG A 1073 -19.98 2.96 8.95
CA ARG A 1073 -19.50 3.30 10.31
C ARG A 1073 -20.34 2.70 11.44
N GLY A 1074 -21.64 2.53 11.23
CA GLY A 1074 -22.57 2.01 12.24
C GLY A 1074 -22.89 0.53 12.03
N MET A 1075 -23.43 0.18 10.86
CA MET A 1075 -23.86 -1.19 10.54
C MET A 1075 -22.70 -2.15 10.34
N TRP A 1076 -21.68 -1.77 9.57
CA TRP A 1076 -20.44 -2.55 9.45
C TRP A 1076 -19.45 -2.24 10.57
N GLY A 1077 -19.58 -1.08 11.20
CA GLY A 1077 -18.74 -0.65 12.32
C GLY A 1077 -17.30 -0.34 11.91
N ILE A 1078 -17.05 0.00 10.64
CA ILE A 1078 -15.70 0.24 10.09
C ILE A 1078 -15.33 1.71 10.32
N GLN A 1079 -14.45 1.97 11.28
CA GLN A 1079 -14.01 3.31 11.68
C GLN A 1079 -12.52 3.31 12.09
N PRO A 1080 -11.79 4.42 11.91
CA PRO A 1080 -10.42 4.51 12.42
C PRO A 1080 -10.43 4.47 13.96
N ASP A 1081 -9.71 3.51 14.54
CA ASP A 1081 -9.45 3.46 16.00
C ASP A 1081 -8.21 4.29 16.36
N THR A 1082 -7.25 4.35 15.44
CA THR A 1082 -6.13 5.28 15.50
C THR A 1082 -6.13 6.20 14.28
N PRO A 1083 -5.61 7.44 14.40
CA PRO A 1083 -5.47 8.37 13.30
C PRO A 1083 -4.79 7.77 12.06
N GLY A 1084 -5.33 8.05 10.87
CA GLY A 1084 -4.81 7.54 9.60
C GLY A 1084 -4.98 6.03 9.39
N PHE A 1085 -5.91 5.38 10.11
CA PHE A 1085 -6.23 3.95 10.00
C PHE A 1085 -5.05 2.99 10.27
N GLY A 1086 -4.11 3.33 11.16
CA GLY A 1086 -3.11 2.36 11.65
C GLY A 1086 -3.77 1.11 12.25
N VAL A 1087 -4.80 1.35 13.07
CA VAL A 1087 -5.76 0.38 13.60
C VAL A 1087 -7.17 0.81 13.15
N VAL A 1088 -7.96 -0.14 12.67
CA VAL A 1088 -9.36 0.03 12.30
C VAL A 1088 -10.25 -0.75 13.27
N GLU A 1089 -11.25 -0.10 13.85
CA GLU A 1089 -12.33 -0.79 14.53
C GLU A 1089 -13.26 -1.40 13.47
N ILE A 1090 -13.65 -2.65 13.66
CA ILE A 1090 -14.70 -3.30 12.85
C ILE A 1090 -15.71 -3.92 13.79
N LYS A 1091 -16.87 -3.29 13.93
CA LYS A 1091 -17.95 -3.71 14.82
C LYS A 1091 -19.25 -4.02 14.08
N PRO A 1092 -19.36 -5.18 13.41
CA PRO A 1092 -20.53 -5.49 12.58
C PRO A 1092 -21.80 -5.69 13.40
N GLN A 1093 -22.86 -5.02 12.97
CA GLN A 1093 -24.19 -4.99 13.56
C GLN A 1093 -25.25 -5.24 12.47
N MET A 1094 -25.30 -6.49 11.98
CA MET A 1094 -26.03 -6.88 10.76
C MET A 1094 -27.55 -6.96 10.90
N GLY A 1095 -28.07 -6.94 12.14
CA GLY A 1095 -29.48 -7.17 12.43
C GLY A 1095 -30.05 -8.42 11.73
N LYS A 1096 -31.21 -8.26 11.09
CA LYS A 1096 -31.93 -9.30 10.33
C LYS A 1096 -31.40 -9.57 8.92
N LEU A 1097 -30.30 -8.95 8.47
CA LEU A 1097 -29.73 -9.22 7.14
C LEU A 1097 -29.26 -10.69 7.01
N LYS A 1098 -29.48 -11.26 5.83
CA LYS A 1098 -28.99 -12.61 5.47
C LYS A 1098 -27.60 -12.56 4.87
N ASN A 1099 -27.30 -11.53 4.10
CA ASN A 1099 -25.97 -11.28 3.55
C ASN A 1099 -25.75 -9.78 3.35
N SER A 1100 -24.49 -9.38 3.35
CA SER A 1100 -24.04 -8.04 2.97
C SER A 1100 -22.61 -8.09 2.47
N SER A 1101 -22.28 -7.23 1.51
CA SER A 1101 -20.93 -6.99 1.02
C SER A 1101 -20.67 -5.51 0.97
N ILE A 1102 -19.49 -5.07 1.41
CA ILE A 1102 -19.09 -3.66 1.45
C ILE A 1102 -17.63 -3.49 1.02
N LYS A 1103 -17.37 -2.34 0.41
CA LYS A 1103 -16.04 -1.82 0.14
C LYS A 1103 -15.96 -0.38 0.66
N VAL A 1104 -15.06 -0.15 1.61
CA VAL A 1104 -14.88 1.14 2.30
C VAL A 1104 -13.50 1.70 1.93
N PRO A 1105 -13.43 2.91 1.36
CA PRO A 1105 -12.17 3.54 1.04
C PRO A 1105 -11.49 4.11 2.30
N THR A 1106 -10.17 4.03 2.37
CA THR A 1106 -9.35 4.66 3.42
C THR A 1106 -8.08 5.26 2.83
N ILE A 1107 -7.34 6.04 3.61
CA ILE A 1107 -6.03 6.60 3.21
C ILE A 1107 -4.96 5.51 2.98
N LYS A 1108 -5.10 4.32 3.59
CA LYS A 1108 -4.18 3.18 3.44
C LYS A 1108 -4.60 2.17 2.37
N GLY A 1109 -5.75 2.39 1.72
CA GLY A 1109 -6.35 1.47 0.75
C GLY A 1109 -7.76 1.02 1.15
N GLU A 1110 -8.37 0.20 0.31
CA GLU A 1110 -9.76 -0.24 0.52
C GLU A 1110 -9.85 -1.38 1.53
N ILE A 1111 -10.83 -1.31 2.44
CA ILE A 1111 -11.27 -2.45 3.25
C ILE A 1111 -12.43 -3.11 2.51
N LYS A 1112 -12.36 -4.43 2.29
CA LYS A 1112 -13.48 -5.20 1.72
C LYS A 1112 -14.01 -6.17 2.76
N ALA A 1113 -15.32 -6.24 2.89
CA ALA A 1113 -15.93 -7.15 3.85
C ALA A 1113 -17.20 -7.80 3.31
N ASP A 1114 -17.34 -9.10 3.53
CA ASP A 1114 -18.50 -9.90 3.18
C ASP A 1114 -19.06 -10.60 4.42
N TYR A 1115 -20.38 -10.62 4.57
CA TYR A 1115 -21.12 -11.25 5.64
C TYR A 1115 -22.15 -12.21 5.06
N ASN A 1116 -22.25 -13.42 5.62
CA ASN A 1116 -23.28 -14.39 5.30
C ASN A 1116 -23.82 -15.07 6.57
N LYS A 1117 -25.13 -15.00 6.77
CA LYS A 1117 -25.87 -15.77 7.78
C LYS A 1117 -26.27 -17.11 7.17
N MET A 1118 -25.54 -18.17 7.51
CA MET A 1118 -25.78 -19.50 6.94
C MET A 1118 -27.07 -20.12 7.51
N ASN A 1119 -27.29 -19.98 8.81
CA ASN A 1119 -28.49 -20.42 9.51
C ASN A 1119 -28.63 -19.66 10.85
N ALA A 1120 -29.59 -20.06 11.69
CA ALA A 1120 -29.84 -19.40 12.98
C ALA A 1120 -28.67 -19.47 13.97
N ARG A 1121 -27.75 -20.42 13.81
CA ARG A 1121 -26.63 -20.68 14.73
C ARG A 1121 -25.26 -20.39 14.10
N MET A 1122 -25.18 -20.05 12.82
CA MET A 1122 -23.90 -19.91 12.12
C MET A 1122 -23.89 -18.70 11.18
N SER A 1123 -22.88 -17.85 11.38
CA SER A 1123 -22.57 -16.70 10.54
C SER A 1123 -21.09 -16.65 10.19
N THR A 1124 -20.78 -16.13 9.01
CA THR A 1124 -19.39 -15.99 8.53
C THR A 1124 -19.12 -14.58 8.05
N TYR A 1125 -17.90 -14.10 8.30
CA TYR A 1125 -17.35 -12.86 7.78
C TYR A 1125 -16.06 -13.15 7.02
N SER A 1126 -15.85 -12.47 5.90
CA SER A 1126 -14.56 -12.41 5.20
C SER A 1126 -14.16 -10.95 5.11
N ILE A 1127 -13.05 -10.57 5.76
CA ILE A 1127 -12.58 -9.18 5.83
C ILE A 1127 -11.17 -9.11 5.26
N GLU A 1128 -11.01 -8.39 4.16
CA GLU A 1128 -9.72 -8.05 3.55
C GLU A 1128 -9.27 -6.68 4.03
N LEU A 1129 -8.16 -6.64 4.78
CA LEU A 1129 -7.50 -5.41 5.20
C LEU A 1129 -6.31 -5.08 4.28
N PRO A 1130 -6.06 -3.81 3.93
CA PRO A 1130 -4.86 -3.42 3.20
C PRO A 1130 -3.60 -3.69 4.02
N ALA A 1131 -2.43 -3.71 3.36
CA ALA A 1131 -1.15 -3.78 4.05
C ALA A 1131 -0.99 -2.59 5.00
N ASN A 1132 -0.18 -2.79 6.04
CA ASN A 1132 0.14 -1.73 7.01
C ASN A 1132 -1.06 -1.23 7.86
N MET A 1133 -2.16 -2.00 7.89
CA MET A 1133 -3.35 -1.78 8.71
C MET A 1133 -3.67 -3.03 9.54
N ILE A 1134 -4.11 -2.83 10.78
CA ILE A 1134 -4.56 -3.90 11.69
C ILE A 1134 -6.01 -3.66 12.06
N GLY A 1135 -6.82 -4.70 12.17
CA GLY A 1135 -8.23 -4.58 12.54
C GLY A 1135 -8.52 -5.09 13.95
N GLU A 1136 -9.41 -4.42 14.67
CA GLU A 1136 -10.00 -4.90 15.91
C GLU A 1136 -11.47 -5.25 15.67
N PHE A 1137 -11.73 -6.54 15.49
CA PHE A 1137 -13.07 -7.05 15.19
C PHE A 1137 -13.83 -7.34 16.48
N SER A 1138 -14.99 -6.70 16.67
CA SER A 1138 -15.83 -6.94 17.85
C SER A 1138 -17.29 -7.18 17.48
N VAL A 1139 -17.91 -8.14 18.17
CA VAL A 1139 -19.32 -8.50 18.03
C VAL A 1139 -19.84 -8.95 19.38
N LYS A 1140 -21.15 -8.83 19.61
CA LYS A 1140 -21.77 -9.31 20.86
C LYS A 1140 -21.80 -10.84 20.86
N LEU A 1141 -21.07 -11.46 21.79
CA LEU A 1141 -20.94 -12.91 21.94
C LEU A 1141 -21.34 -13.34 23.35
N SER A 1142 -21.87 -14.55 23.48
CA SER A 1142 -22.03 -15.24 24.76
C SER A 1142 -20.73 -15.97 25.16
N SER A 1143 -20.57 -16.33 26.43
CA SER A 1143 -19.42 -17.14 26.88
C SER A 1143 -19.36 -18.54 26.26
N GLU A 1144 -20.49 -19.02 25.74
CA GLU A 1144 -20.62 -20.35 25.15
C GLU A 1144 -20.40 -20.34 23.61
N ASP A 1145 -20.38 -19.15 22.99
CA ASP A 1145 -20.22 -19.03 21.55
C ASP A 1145 -18.82 -19.44 21.10
N VAL A 1146 -18.75 -20.18 19.99
CA VAL A 1146 -17.47 -20.60 19.40
C VAL A 1146 -17.15 -19.70 18.23
N VAL A 1147 -16.02 -19.01 18.32
CA VAL A 1147 -15.50 -18.16 17.24
C VAL A 1147 -14.21 -18.76 16.67
N THR A 1148 -14.13 -18.81 15.35
CA THR A 1148 -12.93 -19.22 14.63
C THR A 1148 -12.42 -18.07 13.76
N LEU A 1149 -11.10 -17.87 13.76
CA LEU A 1149 -10.38 -16.97 12.86
C LEU A 1149 -9.43 -17.81 12.01
N ASN A 1150 -9.62 -17.78 10.68
CA ASN A 1150 -8.84 -18.56 9.71
C ASN A 1150 -8.76 -20.06 10.07
N GLY A 1151 -9.89 -20.61 10.52
CA GLY A 1151 -10.04 -22.03 10.92
C GLY A 1151 -9.50 -22.39 12.31
N LYS A 1152 -8.99 -21.41 13.08
CA LYS A 1152 -8.51 -21.63 14.46
C LYS A 1152 -9.46 -21.00 15.47
N THR A 1153 -9.84 -21.74 16.50
CA THR A 1153 -10.67 -21.20 17.60
C THR A 1153 -9.94 -20.07 18.33
N VAL A 1154 -10.64 -18.95 18.55
CA VAL A 1154 -10.14 -17.79 19.30
C VAL A 1154 -10.99 -17.57 20.55
N ASN A 1155 -10.38 -17.03 21.61
CA ASN A 1155 -11.06 -16.81 22.87
C ASN A 1155 -11.83 -15.47 22.83
N PRO A 1156 -13.16 -15.45 22.97
CA PRO A 1156 -13.96 -14.21 22.93
C PRO A 1156 -13.83 -13.34 24.18
N VAL A 1157 -13.18 -13.81 25.26
CA VAL A 1157 -13.07 -13.10 26.56
C VAL A 1157 -12.39 -11.73 26.46
N PHE A 1158 -11.54 -11.51 25.45
CA PHE A 1158 -10.80 -10.25 25.29
C PHE A 1158 -11.61 -9.11 24.65
N GLY A 1159 -12.89 -9.32 24.32
CA GLY A 1159 -13.79 -8.28 23.81
C GLY A 1159 -13.60 -7.91 22.33
N SER A 1160 -12.40 -8.11 21.76
CA SER A 1160 -12.11 -7.98 20.33
C SER A 1160 -11.22 -9.13 19.82
N ILE A 1161 -11.23 -9.32 18.50
CA ILE A 1161 -10.40 -10.27 17.76
C ILE A 1161 -9.51 -9.47 16.82
N ARG A 1162 -8.20 -9.57 17.03
CA ARG A 1162 -7.22 -8.89 16.17
C ARG A 1162 -7.12 -9.54 14.80
N LEU A 1163 -7.36 -8.74 13.77
CA LEU A 1163 -7.22 -9.08 12.36
C LEU A 1163 -5.88 -8.58 11.82
N ASN A 1164 -5.22 -9.40 11.00
CA ASN A 1164 -3.96 -9.02 10.37
C ASN A 1164 -4.21 -8.46 8.95
N PRO A 1165 -3.26 -7.73 8.36
CA PRO A 1165 -3.33 -7.39 6.94
C PRO A 1165 -3.61 -8.60 6.05
N GLY A 1166 -4.40 -8.41 4.99
CA GLY A 1166 -4.87 -9.48 4.10
C GLY A 1166 -6.26 -10.01 4.48
N VAL A 1167 -6.58 -11.21 3.99
CA VAL A 1167 -7.91 -11.83 4.15
C VAL A 1167 -8.04 -12.53 5.50
N ASN A 1168 -9.07 -12.18 6.26
CA ASN A 1168 -9.42 -12.76 7.55
C ASN A 1168 -10.81 -13.38 7.45
N ASN A 1169 -10.89 -14.70 7.60
CA ASN A 1169 -12.15 -15.45 7.60
C ASN A 1169 -12.57 -15.73 9.04
N ILE A 1170 -13.74 -15.23 9.44
CA ILE A 1170 -14.28 -15.37 10.79
C ILE A 1170 -15.56 -16.19 10.70
N ALA A 1171 -15.68 -17.25 11.51
CA ALA A 1171 -16.92 -18.01 11.65
C ALA A 1171 -17.39 -17.96 13.09
N ILE A 1172 -18.65 -17.58 13.30
CA ILE A 1172 -19.28 -17.50 14.63
C ILE A 1172 -20.36 -18.56 14.68
N GLN A 1173 -20.24 -19.45 15.65
CA GLN A 1173 -21.23 -20.45 15.98
C GLN A 1173 -21.86 -20.10 17.32
N VAL A 1174 -23.14 -19.73 17.29
CA VAL A 1174 -23.92 -19.39 18.48
C VAL A 1174 -24.37 -20.67 19.16
N ASN A 1175 -23.90 -20.89 20.39
CA ASN A 1175 -24.32 -22.02 21.20
C ASN A 1175 -25.40 -21.57 22.18
N SER A 1176 -26.64 -21.83 21.80
CA SER A 1176 -27.78 -21.75 22.72
C SER A 1176 -27.94 -23.13 23.36
N PHE A 1177 -27.47 -23.28 24.60
CA PHE A 1177 -27.99 -24.31 25.50
C PHE A 1177 -29.07 -23.70 26.38
#